data_AF-A0A944PEP0-F1
#
_entry.id   AF-A0A944PEP0-F1
#
_cell.length_a   1.000
_cell.length_b   1.000
_cell.length_c   1.000
_cell.angle_alpha   90.00
_cell.angle_beta   90.00
_cell.angle_gamma   90.00
#
_symmetry.space_group_name_H-M   'P 1'
#
loop_
_entity.id
_entity.type
_entity.pdbx_description
1 polymer ?
#
loop_
_entity_poly.entity_id
_entity_poly.type
_entity_poly.pdbx_seq_one_letter_code
_entity_poly.pdbx_strand_id
1 'polypeptide(L)'
;MVEDLSAGVRDLYSDAEQRLLGIVARQLADGFEAPGWATNKLRDVQALRRGAQGVVDALAEATRLEVFDAVAEAYNVGSRSGLAELGALHDNDLRRIADTTPNTRAVDRLAAETLDLVTATHRGILRGVEDGYRQVIAEVSATPLLGIDTRRQATQSAMDRFADRGLRTFVDRGGRAWQMTSYAEMAVRTATGRAAVEAHGDKLRAAGLDLVIVSNAPHECPLCAPFEGKVLSLDGPGGARSIEVEHAVEDGRTVRVDIAGSLDEARQHGFQHPNCRHSVAAYLPGVTRAPVEASEDPDGYEATQKQRAIERGIRKYKNRSAAATSPEARRAAEAKVRQWQAKQRAHLAEHPELIRRREREQPGAGNLPSTAPRPPQDAFEAARVRSGDERTLPEMTDEQLGAAIRPGVLDQRDLDRIRGEAERRDEQVLLDRIRPNGKLGDNLAEFSDDELAAVAGHLGDDDMLRIMGEMDRRDIDAAMPGIRRDLVGMSERDLAARARNVEDDRPAIGAEIHRRRAVAELFPGGRLAGDLSALGDDLLVWGVRYASPEDAARIAAEIDRRYPSPPTPAPAGARVADTLAARNALDEAMQPVRLDDPPPADPDEWGAYGRDLERGPDGTEHMSAAERWAYEREIEARAARSAYSREEIRTMYQEHIYLQWLAAEDATRGHMLSRAAEAADVDPRSLFTGPAHVAYARASEDLIRWWADTSPRVTLAEFTEQVTGVKNAAAETARQSAHGQQLKQ
;
A
#
# COMPACT_ATOMS: atom_id res chain seq x y z
N MET A 1 16.19 7.34 -12.55
CA MET A 1 15.21 7.21 -13.66
C MET A 1 13.89 6.75 -13.08
N VAL A 2 12.76 7.24 -13.62
CA VAL A 2 11.40 6.82 -13.22
C VAL A 2 11.13 5.33 -13.51
N GLU A 3 11.92 4.71 -14.40
CA GLU A 3 11.79 3.31 -14.84
C GLU A 3 11.70 2.26 -13.73
N ASP A 4 12.38 2.47 -12.60
CA ASP A 4 12.49 1.47 -11.54
C ASP A 4 11.45 1.68 -10.42
N LEU A 5 10.69 2.78 -10.43
CA LEU A 5 9.66 3.06 -9.43
C LEU A 5 8.47 2.07 -9.49
N SER A 6 8.26 1.39 -10.63
CA SER A 6 7.27 0.31 -10.73
C SER A 6 7.76 -1.05 -10.21
N ALA A 7 9.01 -1.16 -9.74
CA ALA A 7 9.61 -2.43 -9.31
C ALA A 7 8.96 -2.98 -8.03
N GLY A 8 8.65 -2.13 -7.04
CA GLY A 8 7.99 -2.53 -5.80
C GLY A 8 6.63 -3.19 -6.06
N VAL A 9 5.78 -2.53 -6.85
CA VAL A 9 4.48 -3.11 -7.26
C VAL A 9 4.66 -4.40 -8.08
N ARG A 10 5.60 -4.46 -9.04
CA ARG A 10 5.87 -5.71 -9.77
C ARG A 10 6.17 -6.88 -8.80
N ASP A 11 7.02 -6.62 -7.81
CA ASP A 11 7.48 -7.65 -6.88
C ASP A 11 6.36 -8.08 -5.92
N LEU A 12 5.51 -7.15 -5.43
CA LEU A 12 4.28 -7.49 -4.69
C LEU A 12 3.37 -8.47 -5.44
N TYR A 13 3.09 -8.21 -6.72
CA TYR A 13 2.22 -9.08 -7.52
C TYR A 13 2.88 -10.42 -7.81
N SER A 14 4.21 -10.48 -7.89
CA SER A 14 4.94 -11.72 -8.14
C SER A 14 5.02 -12.60 -6.89
N ASP A 15 5.12 -11.99 -5.71
CA ASP A 15 5.02 -12.67 -4.44
C ASP A 15 3.61 -13.23 -4.22
N ALA A 16 2.58 -12.44 -4.55
CA ALA A 16 1.19 -12.90 -4.52
C ALA A 16 0.97 -14.09 -5.48
N GLU A 17 1.42 -14.00 -6.74
CA GLU A 17 1.32 -15.11 -7.71
C GLU A 17 1.97 -16.39 -7.18
N GLN A 18 3.18 -16.31 -6.64
CA GLN A 18 3.88 -17.49 -6.06
C GLN A 18 3.19 -18.04 -4.81
N ARG A 19 2.65 -17.19 -3.93
CA ARG A 19 1.91 -17.67 -2.75
C ARG A 19 0.65 -18.41 -3.17
N LEU A 20 -0.09 -17.89 -4.15
CA LEU A 20 -1.29 -18.53 -4.69
C LEU A 20 -0.96 -19.86 -5.38
N LEU A 21 0.06 -19.89 -6.25
CA LEU A 21 0.57 -21.13 -6.86
C LEU A 21 1.01 -22.14 -5.80
N GLY A 22 1.70 -21.70 -4.75
CA GLY A 22 2.18 -22.56 -3.67
C GLY A 22 1.06 -23.08 -2.75
N ILE A 23 0.01 -22.29 -2.51
CA ILE A 23 -1.20 -22.74 -1.81
C ILE A 23 -1.88 -23.84 -2.63
N VAL A 24 -2.13 -23.59 -3.92
CA VAL A 24 -2.70 -24.57 -4.86
C VAL A 24 -1.86 -25.85 -4.91
N ALA A 25 -0.54 -25.74 -5.07
CA ALA A 25 0.37 -26.88 -5.16
C ALA A 25 0.36 -27.75 -3.89
N ARG A 26 0.48 -27.15 -2.70
CA ARG A 26 0.40 -27.88 -1.42
C ARG A 26 -0.96 -28.57 -1.27
N GLN A 27 -2.03 -27.82 -1.45
CA GLN A 27 -3.39 -28.30 -1.22
C GLN A 27 -3.81 -29.42 -2.21
N LEU A 28 -3.20 -29.49 -3.39
CA LEU A 28 -3.35 -30.63 -4.32
C LEU A 28 -2.45 -31.81 -3.97
N ALA A 29 -1.21 -31.57 -3.50
CA ALA A 29 -0.27 -32.62 -3.11
C ALA A 29 -0.72 -33.39 -1.85
N ASP A 30 -1.40 -32.71 -0.91
CA ASP A 30 -1.89 -33.32 0.32
C ASP A 30 -2.85 -34.50 0.05
N GLY A 31 -2.46 -35.71 0.43
CA GLY A 31 -3.31 -36.91 0.33
C GLY A 31 -3.53 -37.44 -1.10
N PHE A 32 -2.67 -37.10 -2.07
CA PHE A 32 -2.91 -37.40 -3.50
C PHE A 32 -2.97 -38.91 -3.88
N GLU A 33 -2.50 -39.81 -3.02
CA GLU A 33 -2.59 -41.27 -3.22
C GLU A 33 -3.88 -41.87 -2.64
N ALA A 34 -4.64 -41.13 -1.83
CA ALA A 34 -5.83 -41.65 -1.15
C ALA A 34 -7.05 -41.84 -2.08
N PRO A 35 -7.91 -42.84 -1.84
CA PRO A 35 -9.22 -42.92 -2.47
C PRO A 35 -10.09 -41.69 -2.11
N GLY A 36 -10.95 -41.26 -3.03
CA GLY A 36 -11.77 -40.05 -2.85
C GLY A 36 -10.97 -38.73 -2.87
N TRP A 37 -9.73 -38.70 -3.37
CA TRP A 37 -8.94 -37.46 -3.43
C TRP A 37 -9.69 -36.32 -4.14
N ALA A 38 -10.27 -36.57 -5.31
CA ALA A 38 -10.97 -35.53 -6.08
C ALA A 38 -12.17 -34.94 -5.34
N THR A 39 -12.99 -35.78 -4.69
CA THR A 39 -14.16 -35.33 -3.91
C THR A 39 -13.76 -34.61 -2.63
N ASN A 40 -12.69 -35.05 -1.96
CA ASN A 40 -12.11 -34.35 -0.81
C ASN A 40 -11.55 -32.98 -1.21
N LYS A 41 -10.80 -32.87 -2.32
CA LYS A 41 -10.29 -31.59 -2.81
C LYS A 41 -11.39 -30.63 -3.26
N LEU A 42 -12.48 -31.13 -3.84
CA LEU A 42 -13.66 -30.30 -4.14
C LEU A 42 -14.36 -29.77 -2.87
N ARG A 43 -14.32 -30.51 -1.74
CA ARG A 43 -14.78 -30.00 -0.43
C ARG A 43 -13.83 -28.95 0.14
N ASP A 44 -12.52 -29.11 -0.07
CA ASP A 44 -11.48 -28.21 0.44
C ASP A 44 -11.42 -26.83 -0.27
N VAL A 45 -12.19 -26.61 -1.34
CA VAL A 45 -12.23 -25.33 -2.10
C VAL A 45 -12.50 -24.11 -1.19
N GLN A 46 -13.26 -24.26 -0.11
CA GLN A 46 -13.49 -23.18 0.85
C GLN A 46 -12.23 -22.82 1.65
N ALA A 47 -11.36 -23.78 1.95
CA ALA A 47 -10.06 -23.52 2.58
C ALA A 47 -9.09 -22.87 1.59
N LEU A 48 -9.11 -23.29 0.32
CA LEU A 48 -8.34 -22.64 -0.76
C LEU A 48 -8.73 -21.16 -0.88
N ARG A 49 -10.04 -20.89 -0.97
CA ARG A 49 -10.59 -19.54 -1.10
C ARG A 49 -10.18 -18.64 0.06
N ARG A 50 -10.24 -19.12 1.31
CA ARG A 50 -9.78 -18.35 2.49
C ARG A 50 -8.28 -18.04 2.42
N GLY A 51 -7.45 -19.02 2.06
CA GLY A 51 -6.01 -18.81 1.89
C GLY A 51 -5.69 -17.82 0.78
N ALA A 52 -6.39 -17.90 -0.36
CA ALA A 52 -6.23 -16.99 -1.48
C ALA A 52 -6.71 -15.57 -1.15
N GLN A 53 -7.84 -15.44 -0.43
CA GLN A 53 -8.36 -14.15 0.03
C GLN A 53 -7.34 -13.40 0.88
N GLY A 54 -6.73 -14.04 1.88
CA GLY A 54 -5.70 -13.41 2.72
C GLY A 54 -4.46 -12.94 1.94
N VAL A 55 -4.11 -13.60 0.84
CA VAL A 55 -3.03 -13.13 -0.07
C VAL A 55 -3.49 -11.90 -0.88
N VAL A 56 -4.73 -11.90 -1.37
CA VAL A 56 -5.29 -10.78 -2.15
C VAL A 56 -5.53 -9.54 -1.28
N ASP A 57 -5.98 -9.69 -0.05
CA ASP A 57 -6.18 -8.58 0.89
C ASP A 57 -4.85 -7.92 1.26
N ALA A 58 -3.82 -8.73 1.54
CA ALA A 58 -2.46 -8.24 1.78
C ALA A 58 -1.85 -7.55 0.55
N LEU A 59 -2.12 -8.09 -0.66
CA LEU A 59 -1.71 -7.47 -1.92
C LEU A 59 -2.38 -6.12 -2.14
N ALA A 60 -3.70 -6.02 -1.91
CA ALA A 60 -4.46 -4.78 -2.07
C ALA A 60 -3.97 -3.67 -1.14
N GLU A 61 -3.65 -4.02 0.10
CA GLU A 61 -3.10 -3.08 1.08
C GLU A 61 -1.71 -2.58 0.67
N ALA A 62 -0.78 -3.49 0.38
CA ALA A 62 0.59 -3.13 0.02
C ALA A 62 0.66 -2.37 -1.32
N THR A 63 -0.20 -2.72 -2.29
CA THR A 63 -0.32 -1.98 -3.55
C THR A 63 -0.69 -0.52 -3.31
N ARG A 64 -1.52 -0.21 -2.30
CA ARG A 64 -1.95 1.18 -2.03
C ARG A 64 -0.77 2.10 -1.74
N LEU A 65 0.14 1.68 -0.87
CA LEU A 65 1.35 2.46 -0.56
C LEU A 65 2.27 2.55 -1.77
N GLU A 66 2.66 1.41 -2.33
CA GLU A 66 3.68 1.36 -3.39
C GLU A 66 3.27 2.13 -4.65
N VAL A 67 1.97 2.16 -5.00
CA VAL A 67 1.49 2.99 -6.12
C VAL A 67 1.53 4.48 -5.76
N PHE A 68 1.12 4.86 -4.55
CA PHE A 68 1.16 6.26 -4.12
C PHE A 68 2.59 6.78 -4.10
N ASP A 69 3.49 6.08 -3.41
CA ASP A 69 4.91 6.44 -3.31
C ASP A 69 5.59 6.48 -4.68
N ALA A 70 5.30 5.52 -5.56
CA ALA A 70 5.87 5.50 -6.92
C ALA A 70 5.38 6.67 -7.79
N VAL A 71 4.08 7.01 -7.72
CA VAL A 71 3.50 8.15 -8.47
C VAL A 71 4.01 9.48 -7.91
N ALA A 72 4.07 9.61 -6.58
CA ALA A 72 4.58 10.77 -5.87
C ALA A 72 6.06 11.04 -6.18
N GLU A 73 6.94 10.03 -6.07
CA GLU A 73 8.36 10.20 -6.40
C GLU A 73 8.55 10.46 -7.90
N ALA A 74 7.74 9.85 -8.77
CA ALA A 74 7.79 10.15 -10.21
C ALA A 74 7.41 11.60 -10.52
N TYR A 75 6.37 12.13 -9.85
CA TYR A 75 5.98 13.54 -9.93
C TYR A 75 7.12 14.45 -9.42
N ASN A 76 7.72 14.13 -8.27
CA ASN A 76 8.86 14.86 -7.71
C ASN A 76 10.11 14.81 -8.60
N VAL A 77 10.37 13.70 -9.31
CA VAL A 77 11.43 13.60 -10.32
C VAL A 77 11.12 14.49 -11.54
N GLY A 78 9.88 14.48 -12.04
CA GLY A 78 9.45 15.34 -13.16
C GLY A 78 9.55 16.83 -12.85
N SER A 79 9.05 17.22 -11.67
CA SER A 79 9.14 18.59 -11.14
C SER A 79 10.60 19.06 -11.02
N ARG A 80 11.51 18.22 -10.47
CA ARG A 80 12.94 18.52 -10.41
C ARG A 80 13.59 18.63 -11.79
N SER A 81 13.22 17.79 -12.76
CA SER A 81 13.75 17.87 -14.13
C SER A 81 13.34 19.19 -14.78
N GLY A 82 12.06 19.56 -14.69
CA GLY A 82 11.55 20.83 -15.23
C GLY A 82 12.29 22.02 -14.62
N LEU A 83 12.44 22.07 -13.29
CA LEU A 83 13.20 23.12 -12.61
C LEU A 83 14.68 23.19 -13.03
N ALA A 84 15.35 22.06 -13.24
CA ALA A 84 16.75 22.03 -13.68
C ALA A 84 16.91 22.57 -15.12
N GLU A 85 15.96 22.26 -16.01
CA GLU A 85 15.96 22.71 -17.40
C GLU A 85 15.64 24.20 -17.54
N LEU A 86 14.95 24.79 -16.56
CA LEU A 86 14.69 26.23 -16.47
C LEU A 86 15.89 27.06 -16.01
N GLY A 87 17.05 26.44 -15.70
CA GLY A 87 18.24 27.10 -15.13
C GLY A 87 18.90 28.22 -15.97
N ALA A 88 18.35 28.54 -17.15
CA ALA A 88 18.70 29.71 -17.95
C ALA A 88 17.90 30.99 -17.59
N LEU A 89 16.84 30.86 -16.79
CA LEU A 89 16.01 31.98 -16.30
C LEU A 89 16.64 32.69 -15.09
N HIS A 90 16.16 33.89 -14.77
CA HIS A 90 16.64 34.65 -13.61
C HIS A 90 16.33 33.95 -12.26
N ASP A 91 17.28 34.05 -11.32
CA ASP A 91 17.22 33.43 -9.98
C ASP A 91 15.90 33.70 -9.21
N ASN A 92 15.30 34.88 -9.37
CA ASN A 92 14.06 35.24 -8.69
C ASN A 92 12.84 34.51 -9.25
N ASP A 93 12.82 34.24 -10.55
CA ASP A 93 11.74 33.48 -11.20
C ASP A 93 11.92 31.99 -10.93
N LEU A 94 13.15 31.49 -10.97
CA LEU A 94 13.50 30.13 -10.54
C LEU A 94 13.08 29.84 -9.11
N ARG A 95 13.30 30.76 -8.15
CA ARG A 95 12.79 30.63 -6.78
C ARG A 95 11.27 30.55 -6.75
N ARG A 96 10.57 31.51 -7.36
CA ARG A 96 9.10 31.52 -7.41
C ARG A 96 8.53 30.22 -7.99
N ILE A 97 9.13 29.69 -9.05
CA ILE A 97 8.69 28.45 -9.70
C ILE A 97 9.11 27.21 -8.87
N ALA A 98 10.23 27.24 -8.15
CA ALA A 98 10.60 26.19 -7.20
C ALA A 98 9.69 26.16 -5.95
N ASP A 99 9.20 27.33 -5.55
CA ASP A 99 8.30 27.53 -4.42
C ASP A 99 6.86 27.14 -4.75
N THR A 100 6.40 27.25 -6.02
CA THR A 100 5.12 26.64 -6.42
C THR A 100 5.13 25.15 -6.06
N THR A 101 4.26 24.74 -5.14
CA THR A 101 4.28 23.37 -4.63
C THR A 101 3.84 22.33 -5.69
N PRO A 102 4.19 21.03 -5.52
CA PRO A 102 3.68 19.95 -6.36
C PRO A 102 2.14 19.96 -6.42
N ASN A 103 1.53 19.66 -7.56
CA ASN A 103 0.07 19.60 -7.66
C ASN A 103 -0.43 18.29 -7.04
N THR A 104 -0.70 18.28 -5.73
CA THR A 104 -1.15 17.08 -5.01
C THR A 104 -2.44 16.52 -5.55
N ARG A 105 -3.35 17.35 -6.04
CA ARG A 105 -4.56 16.87 -6.73
C ARG A 105 -4.23 16.07 -7.99
N ALA A 106 -3.13 16.35 -8.68
CA ALA A 106 -2.65 15.52 -9.77
C ALA A 106 -2.03 14.21 -9.26
N VAL A 107 -1.21 14.24 -8.21
CA VAL A 107 -0.64 13.04 -7.57
C VAL A 107 -1.73 12.10 -7.05
N ASP A 108 -2.66 12.60 -6.24
CA ASP A 108 -3.80 11.88 -5.68
C ASP A 108 -4.68 11.29 -6.79
N ARG A 109 -5.00 12.08 -7.81
CA ARG A 109 -5.80 11.63 -8.96
C ARG A 109 -5.09 10.52 -9.73
N LEU A 110 -3.82 10.69 -10.09
CA LEU A 110 -3.05 9.68 -10.84
C LEU A 110 -2.84 8.40 -10.02
N ALA A 111 -2.59 8.52 -8.71
CA ALA A 111 -2.48 7.38 -7.81
C ALA A 111 -3.82 6.64 -7.67
N ALA A 112 -4.94 7.37 -7.49
CA ALA A 112 -6.28 6.80 -7.41
C ALA A 112 -6.72 6.12 -8.72
N GLU A 113 -6.55 6.78 -9.88
CA GLU A 113 -6.82 6.18 -11.21
C GLU A 113 -6.04 4.88 -11.41
N THR A 114 -4.77 4.86 -10.98
CA THR A 114 -3.91 3.67 -11.05
C THR A 114 -4.37 2.59 -10.10
N LEU A 115 -4.71 2.95 -8.86
CA LEU A 115 -5.19 2.00 -7.86
C LEU A 115 -6.51 1.36 -8.25
N ASP A 116 -7.47 2.13 -8.75
CA ASP A 116 -8.73 1.60 -9.29
C ASP A 116 -8.46 0.62 -10.44
N LEU A 117 -7.55 0.99 -11.36
CA LEU A 117 -7.19 0.14 -12.49
C LEU A 117 -6.59 -1.21 -12.06
N VAL A 118 -5.64 -1.23 -11.12
CA VAL A 118 -5.01 -2.49 -10.71
C VAL A 118 -5.86 -3.26 -9.70
N THR A 119 -6.51 -2.61 -8.73
CA THR A 119 -7.36 -3.30 -7.73
C THR A 119 -8.65 -3.88 -8.33
N ALA A 120 -9.22 -3.28 -9.38
CA ALA A 120 -10.37 -3.86 -10.09
C ALA A 120 -10.10 -5.29 -10.60
N THR A 121 -8.84 -5.60 -10.93
CA THR A 121 -8.42 -6.93 -11.39
C THR A 121 -8.35 -7.98 -10.27
N HIS A 122 -8.30 -7.58 -9.00
CA HIS A 122 -8.11 -8.50 -7.85
C HIS A 122 -9.23 -9.52 -7.70
N ARG A 123 -10.47 -9.13 -8.04
CA ARG A 123 -11.61 -10.05 -8.08
C ARG A 123 -11.38 -11.19 -9.09
N GLY A 124 -10.67 -10.91 -10.18
CA GLY A 124 -10.25 -11.91 -11.16
C GLY A 124 -9.21 -12.89 -10.64
N ILE A 125 -8.35 -12.49 -9.69
CA ILE A 125 -7.32 -13.37 -9.10
C ILE A 125 -7.98 -14.55 -8.39
N LEU A 126 -8.90 -14.29 -7.47
CA LEU A 126 -9.58 -15.32 -6.67
C LEU A 126 -10.33 -16.32 -7.55
N ARG A 127 -11.06 -15.80 -8.56
CA ARG A 127 -11.74 -16.63 -9.55
C ARG A 127 -10.75 -17.49 -10.35
N GLY A 128 -9.65 -16.91 -10.83
CA GLY A 128 -8.62 -17.65 -11.57
C GLY A 128 -7.94 -18.75 -10.76
N VAL A 129 -7.78 -18.55 -9.45
CA VAL A 129 -7.26 -19.56 -8.51
C VAL A 129 -8.27 -20.70 -8.32
N GLU A 130 -9.54 -20.40 -8.07
CA GLU A 130 -10.58 -21.44 -7.94
C GLU A 130 -10.79 -22.23 -9.23
N ASP A 131 -10.91 -21.54 -10.38
CA ASP A 131 -11.16 -22.16 -11.68
C ASP A 131 -9.95 -22.99 -12.13
N GLY A 132 -8.72 -22.50 -11.88
CA GLY A 132 -7.49 -23.25 -12.10
C GLY A 132 -7.38 -24.51 -11.23
N TYR A 133 -7.73 -24.42 -9.95
CA TYR A 133 -7.75 -25.56 -9.02
C TYR A 133 -8.75 -26.63 -9.43
N ARG A 134 -9.99 -26.23 -9.78
CA ARG A 134 -11.02 -27.14 -10.33
C ARG A 134 -10.55 -27.82 -11.61
N GLN A 135 -9.91 -27.07 -12.52
CA GLN A 135 -9.36 -27.63 -13.76
C GLN A 135 -8.25 -28.66 -13.49
N VAL A 136 -7.32 -28.38 -12.57
CA VAL A 136 -6.27 -29.35 -12.22
C VAL A 136 -6.88 -30.63 -11.63
N ILE A 137 -7.89 -30.54 -10.76
CA ILE A 137 -8.60 -31.73 -10.24
C ILE A 137 -9.24 -32.53 -11.38
N ALA A 138 -9.91 -31.88 -12.33
CA ALA A 138 -10.53 -32.54 -13.48
C ALA A 138 -9.49 -33.26 -14.37
N GLU A 139 -8.39 -32.58 -14.73
CA GLU A 139 -7.31 -33.16 -15.54
C GLU A 139 -6.63 -34.36 -14.84
N VAL A 140 -6.37 -34.25 -13.53
CA VAL A 140 -5.75 -35.32 -12.73
C VAL A 140 -6.68 -36.52 -12.54
N SER A 141 -7.99 -36.30 -12.46
CA SER A 141 -8.97 -37.37 -12.33
C SER A 141 -9.14 -38.17 -13.64
N ALA A 142 -8.94 -37.52 -14.79
CA ALA A 142 -9.06 -38.16 -16.11
C ALA A 142 -7.81 -38.95 -16.54
N THR A 143 -6.61 -38.40 -16.36
CA THR A 143 -5.37 -38.97 -16.94
C THR A 143 -5.07 -40.45 -16.56
N PRO A 144 -5.21 -40.89 -15.30
CA PRO A 144 -4.93 -42.28 -14.90
C PRO A 144 -5.86 -43.31 -15.57
N LEU A 145 -7.09 -42.90 -15.90
CA LEU A 145 -8.09 -43.76 -16.57
C LEU A 145 -7.71 -44.05 -18.03
N LEU A 146 -6.90 -43.18 -18.63
CA LEU A 146 -6.35 -43.33 -19.98
C LEU A 146 -5.06 -44.19 -19.99
N GLY A 147 -4.51 -44.53 -18.82
CA GLY A 147 -3.28 -45.32 -18.69
C GLY A 147 -2.00 -44.61 -19.14
N ILE A 148 -2.04 -43.28 -19.36
CA ILE A 148 -0.93 -42.50 -19.92
C ILE A 148 0.12 -42.13 -18.86
N ASP A 149 -0.33 -41.69 -17.69
CA ASP A 149 0.51 -41.21 -16.59
C ASP A 149 -0.01 -41.72 -15.23
N THR A 150 0.89 -41.85 -14.25
CA THR A 150 0.47 -42.00 -12.83
C THR A 150 -0.20 -40.72 -12.32
N ARG A 151 -1.06 -40.81 -11.29
CA ARG A 151 -1.65 -39.61 -10.63
C ARG A 151 -0.60 -38.55 -10.28
N ARG A 152 0.56 -38.97 -9.77
CA ARG A 152 1.68 -38.09 -9.41
C ARG A 152 2.19 -37.28 -10.62
N GLN A 153 2.38 -37.94 -11.77
CA GLN A 153 2.81 -37.32 -13.03
C GLN A 153 1.71 -36.46 -13.65
N ALA A 154 0.45 -36.89 -13.57
CA ALA A 154 -0.70 -36.11 -14.03
C ALA A 154 -0.84 -34.80 -13.24
N THR A 155 -0.71 -34.84 -11.91
CA THR A 155 -0.76 -33.65 -11.05
C THR A 155 0.39 -32.70 -11.35
N GLN A 156 1.62 -33.20 -11.46
CA GLN A 156 2.76 -32.34 -11.82
C GLN A 156 2.59 -31.72 -13.22
N SER A 157 2.09 -32.49 -14.20
CA SER A 157 1.87 -32.00 -15.56
C SER A 157 0.74 -30.96 -15.64
N ALA A 158 -0.35 -31.15 -14.87
CA ALA A 158 -1.42 -30.18 -14.75
C ALA A 158 -0.97 -28.91 -14.01
N MET A 159 -0.14 -29.04 -12.96
CA MET A 159 0.48 -27.92 -12.27
C MET A 159 1.49 -27.15 -13.14
N ASP A 160 2.29 -27.84 -13.96
CA ASP A 160 3.17 -27.23 -14.96
C ASP A 160 2.35 -26.44 -16.00
N ARG A 161 1.20 -26.97 -16.45
CA ARG A 161 0.27 -26.26 -17.34
C ARG A 161 -0.39 -25.06 -16.67
N PHE A 162 -0.76 -25.17 -15.40
CA PHE A 162 -1.36 -24.08 -14.62
C PHE A 162 -0.35 -22.95 -14.39
N ALA A 163 0.89 -23.27 -13.99
CA ALA A 163 1.97 -22.32 -13.83
C ALA A 163 2.43 -21.68 -15.15
N ASP A 164 2.43 -22.43 -16.26
CA ASP A 164 2.70 -21.91 -17.61
C ASP A 164 1.65 -20.90 -18.08
N ARG A 165 0.38 -21.17 -17.76
CA ARG A 165 -0.74 -20.27 -18.07
C ARG A 165 -0.69 -19.03 -17.18
N GLY A 166 -0.37 -19.22 -15.90
CA GLY A 166 -0.45 -18.20 -14.86
C GLY A 166 -1.89 -17.77 -14.58
N LEU A 167 -2.04 -16.83 -13.65
CA LEU A 167 -3.34 -16.23 -13.33
C LEU A 167 -3.69 -15.17 -14.40
N ARG A 168 -4.18 -15.64 -15.54
CA ARG A 168 -4.43 -14.86 -16.77
C ARG A 168 -5.81 -14.18 -16.84
N THR A 169 -6.41 -13.88 -15.70
CA THR A 169 -7.74 -13.26 -15.57
C THR A 169 -7.75 -11.74 -15.83
N PHE A 170 -6.63 -11.18 -16.29
CA PHE A 170 -6.40 -9.76 -16.51
C PHE A 170 -6.60 -9.47 -18.00
N VAL A 171 -7.80 -9.06 -18.38
CA VAL A 171 -8.15 -8.82 -19.80
C VAL A 171 -8.16 -7.31 -20.06
N ASP A 172 -7.37 -6.85 -21.04
CA ASP A 172 -7.39 -5.44 -21.45
C ASP A 172 -8.57 -5.11 -22.38
N ARG A 173 -8.77 -3.82 -22.69
CA ARG A 173 -9.83 -3.36 -23.62
C ARG A 173 -9.73 -3.98 -25.03
N GLY A 174 -8.56 -4.49 -25.42
CA GLY A 174 -8.34 -5.20 -26.69
C GLY A 174 -8.55 -6.71 -26.59
N GLY A 175 -9.09 -7.23 -25.47
CA GLY A 175 -9.34 -8.65 -25.27
C GLY A 175 -8.09 -9.49 -24.98
N ARG A 176 -6.92 -8.88 -24.79
CA ARG A 176 -5.67 -9.63 -24.54
C ARG A 176 -5.59 -10.04 -23.07
N ALA A 177 -5.26 -11.31 -22.81
CA ALA A 177 -5.06 -11.84 -21.47
C ALA A 177 -3.61 -11.67 -20.98
N TRP A 178 -3.45 -10.96 -19.87
CA TRP A 178 -2.17 -10.63 -19.25
C TRP A 178 -1.89 -11.50 -18.02
N GLN A 179 -0.62 -11.66 -17.66
CA GLN A 179 -0.23 -12.14 -16.32
C GLN A 179 -0.35 -10.98 -15.31
N MET A 180 -0.78 -11.28 -14.09
CA MET A 180 -1.03 -10.27 -13.05
C MET A 180 0.17 -9.33 -12.81
N THR A 181 1.37 -9.90 -12.74
CA THR A 181 2.65 -9.21 -12.57
C THR A 181 2.93 -8.23 -13.71
N SER A 182 2.79 -8.70 -14.95
CA SER A 182 3.07 -7.92 -16.15
C SER A 182 2.04 -6.81 -16.38
N TYR A 183 0.78 -7.02 -15.96
CA TYR A 183 -0.26 -6.00 -16.03
C TYR A 183 -0.02 -4.89 -15.00
N ALA A 184 0.23 -5.26 -13.73
CA ALA A 184 0.48 -4.30 -12.66
C ALA A 184 1.75 -3.46 -12.90
N GLU A 185 2.86 -4.10 -13.29
CA GLU A 185 4.11 -3.41 -13.67
C GLU A 185 3.87 -2.41 -14.80
N MET A 186 3.17 -2.83 -15.86
CA MET A 186 2.83 -1.99 -17.01
C MET A 186 1.93 -0.80 -16.62
N ALA A 187 0.89 -1.04 -15.82
CA ALA A 187 -0.06 -0.02 -15.40
C ALA A 187 0.65 1.07 -14.57
N VAL A 188 1.38 0.66 -13.53
CA VAL A 188 2.10 1.58 -12.64
C VAL A 188 3.21 2.30 -13.38
N ARG A 189 3.99 1.62 -14.22
CA ARG A 189 5.02 2.28 -15.05
C ARG A 189 4.43 3.32 -16.00
N THR A 190 3.24 3.08 -16.53
CA THR A 190 2.54 4.05 -17.38
C THR A 190 2.07 5.25 -16.55
N ALA A 191 1.59 5.02 -15.33
CA ALA A 191 1.19 6.07 -14.40
C ALA A 191 2.37 6.93 -13.91
N THR A 192 3.49 6.33 -13.53
CA THR A 192 4.69 7.06 -13.10
C THR A 192 5.30 7.86 -14.26
N GLY A 193 5.33 7.29 -15.48
CA GLY A 193 5.72 8.03 -16.68
C GLY A 193 4.84 9.25 -16.94
N ARG A 194 3.51 9.11 -16.78
CA ARG A 194 2.56 10.24 -16.90
C ARG A 194 2.77 11.28 -15.80
N ALA A 195 2.91 10.87 -14.54
CA ALA A 195 3.13 11.75 -13.40
C ALA A 195 4.38 12.62 -13.57
N ALA A 196 5.49 12.03 -14.04
CA ALA A 196 6.72 12.75 -14.33
C ALA A 196 6.55 13.78 -15.46
N VAL A 197 5.83 13.42 -16.53
CA VAL A 197 5.57 14.33 -17.67
C VAL A 197 4.58 15.44 -17.31
N GLU A 198 3.56 15.15 -16.49
CA GLU A 198 2.59 16.13 -15.99
C GLU A 198 3.30 17.15 -15.08
N ALA A 199 4.09 16.68 -14.12
CA ALA A 199 4.89 17.53 -13.22
C ALA A 199 5.93 18.40 -13.95
N HIS A 200 6.57 17.84 -14.98
CA HIS A 200 7.52 18.57 -15.83
C HIS A 200 6.80 19.68 -16.60
N GLY A 201 5.69 19.36 -17.27
CA GLY A 201 4.85 20.32 -17.98
C GLY A 201 4.26 21.40 -17.07
N ASP A 202 3.91 21.06 -15.82
CA ASP A 202 3.44 22.03 -14.81
C ASP A 202 4.51 23.09 -14.50
N LYS A 203 5.79 22.69 -14.40
CA LYS A 203 6.90 23.63 -14.19
C LYS A 203 7.20 24.49 -15.41
N LEU A 204 7.11 23.92 -16.62
CA LEU A 204 7.27 24.71 -17.85
C LEU A 204 6.13 25.72 -18.03
N ARG A 205 4.88 25.32 -17.79
CA ARG A 205 3.72 26.23 -17.82
C ARG A 205 3.82 27.34 -16.76
N ALA A 206 4.30 27.03 -15.56
CA ALA A 206 4.59 28.05 -14.54
C ALA A 206 5.70 29.05 -14.94
N ALA A 207 6.61 28.64 -15.84
CA ALA A 207 7.62 29.49 -16.43
C ALA A 207 7.17 30.23 -17.72
N GLY A 208 5.92 30.04 -18.17
CA GLY A 208 5.42 30.57 -19.44
C GLY A 208 5.93 29.83 -20.69
N LEU A 209 6.52 28.65 -20.53
CA LEU A 209 7.00 27.81 -21.64
C LEU A 209 5.95 26.76 -22.04
N ASP A 210 5.60 26.74 -23.32
CA ASP A 210 4.65 25.79 -23.93
C ASP A 210 5.35 24.68 -24.75
N LEU A 211 6.63 24.82 -25.06
CA LEU A 211 7.31 23.94 -26.01
C LEU A 211 8.18 22.89 -25.33
N VAL A 212 8.02 21.64 -25.77
CA VAL A 212 8.83 20.50 -25.34
C VAL A 212 9.42 19.75 -26.54
N ILE A 213 10.57 19.13 -26.34
CA ILE A 213 11.20 18.23 -27.31
C ILE A 213 11.17 16.79 -26.80
N VAL A 214 10.89 15.85 -27.69
CA VAL A 214 10.89 14.41 -27.38
C VAL A 214 12.32 13.89 -27.30
N SER A 215 12.66 13.17 -26.23
CA SER A 215 13.96 12.53 -26.05
C SER A 215 14.27 11.52 -27.15
N ASN A 216 15.54 11.40 -27.57
CA ASN A 216 16.00 10.20 -28.27
C ASN A 216 16.06 9.02 -27.28
N ALA A 217 15.45 7.88 -27.61
CA ALA A 217 15.43 6.68 -26.77
C ALA A 217 15.97 5.45 -27.54
N PRO A 218 17.07 4.83 -27.09
CA PRO A 218 17.70 3.73 -27.81
C PRO A 218 16.78 2.52 -27.96
N HIS A 219 16.79 1.95 -29.17
CA HIS A 219 15.89 0.87 -29.62
C HIS A 219 14.41 1.27 -29.50
N GLU A 220 14.08 2.41 -30.11
CA GLU A 220 12.72 2.94 -30.18
C GLU A 220 11.72 1.95 -30.81
N CYS A 221 10.43 2.16 -30.54
CA CYS A 221 9.38 1.36 -31.13
C CYS A 221 8.76 2.08 -32.35
N PRO A 222 8.14 1.34 -33.29
CA PRO A 222 7.49 1.93 -34.46
C PRO A 222 6.35 2.92 -34.16
N LEU A 223 5.84 2.97 -32.92
CA LEU A 223 4.79 3.92 -32.49
C LEU A 223 5.36 5.26 -32.00
N CYS A 224 6.59 5.27 -31.48
CA CYS A 224 7.23 6.48 -30.96
C CYS A 224 8.19 7.13 -31.97
N ALA A 225 8.79 6.34 -32.88
CA ALA A 225 9.68 6.84 -33.93
C ALA A 225 9.14 8.06 -34.72
N PRO A 226 7.84 8.16 -35.05
CA PRO A 226 7.30 9.34 -35.71
C PRO A 226 7.36 10.64 -34.89
N PHE A 227 7.68 10.58 -33.59
CA PHE A 227 7.73 11.71 -32.66
C PHE A 227 9.12 11.98 -32.09
N GLU A 228 10.07 11.05 -32.24
CA GLU A 228 11.42 11.19 -31.69
C GLU A 228 12.16 12.44 -32.22
N GLY A 229 12.79 13.20 -31.32
CA GLY A 229 13.51 14.44 -31.64
C GLY A 229 12.63 15.62 -32.08
N LYS A 230 11.30 15.46 -32.18
CA LYS A 230 10.39 16.52 -32.62
C LYS A 230 9.98 17.44 -31.47
N VAL A 231 9.69 18.69 -31.83
CA VAL A 231 9.11 19.68 -30.91
C VAL A 231 7.58 19.53 -30.91
N LEU A 232 7.00 19.48 -29.72
CA LEU A 232 5.56 19.43 -29.46
C LEU A 232 5.17 20.61 -28.58
N SER A 233 3.92 21.05 -28.70
CA SER A 233 3.30 22.01 -27.77
C SER A 233 2.63 21.25 -26.62
N LEU A 234 2.69 21.81 -25.40
CA LEU A 234 1.96 21.29 -24.24
C LEU A 234 0.47 21.58 -24.40
N ASP A 235 0.13 22.81 -24.79
CA ASP A 235 -1.22 23.30 -24.99
C ASP A 235 -1.49 23.75 -26.45
N GLY A 236 -2.77 23.95 -26.77
CA GLY A 236 -3.21 24.54 -28.04
C GLY A 236 -3.67 23.53 -29.11
N PRO A 237 -3.91 24.00 -30.34
CA PRO A 237 -4.52 23.18 -31.39
C PRO A 237 -3.57 22.06 -31.85
N GLY A 238 -4.14 20.93 -32.27
CA GLY A 238 -3.40 19.89 -32.98
C GLY A 238 -2.98 20.32 -34.40
N GLY A 239 -2.11 19.53 -34.99
CA GLY A 239 -1.53 19.73 -36.31
C GLY A 239 -0.18 20.43 -36.29
N ALA A 240 0.66 20.06 -37.28
CA ALA A 240 1.98 20.66 -37.45
C ALA A 240 1.87 22.15 -37.84
N ARG A 241 2.68 23.00 -37.18
CA ARG A 241 2.71 24.45 -37.42
C ARG A 241 4.11 25.01 -37.23
N SER A 242 4.52 25.95 -38.08
CA SER A 242 5.70 26.78 -37.85
C SER A 242 5.27 28.08 -37.18
N ILE A 243 5.91 28.45 -36.07
CA ILE A 243 5.69 29.74 -35.38
C ILE A 243 7.01 30.51 -35.27
N GLU A 244 6.94 31.84 -35.30
CA GLU A 244 8.08 32.70 -34.95
C GLU A 244 7.96 33.04 -33.46
N VAL A 245 8.97 32.67 -32.67
CA VAL A 245 9.02 32.84 -31.20
C VAL A 245 10.24 33.68 -30.85
N GLU A 246 10.20 34.43 -29.75
CA GLU A 246 11.39 35.12 -29.25
C GLU A 246 12.46 34.13 -28.77
N HIS A 247 13.73 34.48 -28.97
CA HIS A 247 14.89 33.69 -28.58
C HIS A 247 15.01 33.67 -27.06
N ALA A 248 15.13 32.49 -26.43
CA ALA A 248 15.00 32.32 -24.99
C ALA A 248 16.06 33.07 -24.12
N VAL A 249 17.11 33.62 -24.74
CA VAL A 249 18.25 34.31 -24.09
C VAL A 249 18.69 35.57 -24.87
N GLU A 250 18.07 35.90 -26.01
CA GLU A 250 18.48 37.06 -26.84
C GLU A 250 17.26 37.94 -27.15
N ASP A 251 17.00 38.92 -26.28
CA ASP A 251 15.89 39.86 -26.39
C ASP A 251 15.80 40.51 -27.78
N GLY A 252 14.59 40.56 -28.33
CA GLY A 252 14.30 41.16 -29.63
C GLY A 252 14.72 40.34 -30.86
N ARG A 253 15.28 39.13 -30.67
CA ARG A 253 15.58 38.20 -31.76
C ARG A 253 14.49 37.13 -31.88
N THR A 254 13.87 37.00 -33.05
CA THR A 254 12.92 35.92 -33.33
C THR A 254 13.58 34.70 -33.97
N VAL A 255 13.05 33.51 -33.67
CA VAL A 255 13.46 32.20 -34.18
C VAL A 255 12.23 31.45 -34.67
N ARG A 256 12.30 30.89 -35.87
CA ARG A 256 11.30 29.96 -36.38
C ARG A 256 11.41 28.61 -35.66
N VAL A 257 10.30 28.12 -35.12
CA VAL A 257 10.17 26.80 -34.51
C VAL A 257 9.10 25.99 -35.22
N ASP A 258 9.47 24.79 -35.68
CA ASP A 258 8.56 23.85 -36.32
C ASP A 258 7.98 22.88 -35.27
N ILE A 259 6.71 23.07 -34.91
CA ILE A 259 5.97 22.24 -33.98
C ILE A 259 5.28 21.12 -34.76
N ALA A 260 5.50 19.87 -34.37
CA ALA A 260 4.92 18.70 -35.06
C ALA A 260 3.46 18.42 -34.69
N GLY A 261 2.98 18.93 -33.55
CA GLY A 261 1.61 18.80 -33.04
C GLY A 261 1.52 19.17 -31.56
N SER A 262 0.40 18.83 -30.92
CA SER A 262 0.28 18.88 -29.45
C SER A 262 0.74 17.56 -28.82
N LEU A 263 1.15 17.59 -27.55
CA LEU A 263 1.52 16.40 -26.79
C LEU A 263 0.34 15.40 -26.68
N ASP A 264 -0.89 15.91 -26.56
CA ASP A 264 -2.10 15.08 -26.47
C ASP A 264 -2.53 14.49 -27.82
N GLU A 265 -2.28 15.18 -28.93
CA GLU A 265 -2.42 14.60 -30.27
C GLU A 265 -1.40 13.47 -30.49
N ALA A 266 -0.12 13.70 -30.13
CA ALA A 266 0.91 12.66 -30.21
C ALA A 266 0.52 11.41 -29.39
N ARG A 267 -0.03 11.61 -28.18
CA ARG A 267 -0.56 10.52 -27.33
C ARG A 267 -1.72 9.76 -27.98
N GLN A 268 -2.65 10.46 -28.64
CA GLN A 268 -3.74 9.82 -29.40
C GLN A 268 -3.22 8.98 -30.57
N HIS A 269 -2.11 9.39 -31.18
CA HIS A 269 -1.41 8.64 -32.23
C HIS A 269 -0.45 7.55 -31.71
N GLY A 270 -0.36 7.33 -30.39
CA GLY A 270 0.40 6.23 -29.78
C GLY A 270 1.72 6.60 -29.12
N PHE A 271 2.09 7.88 -29.07
CA PHE A 271 3.19 8.35 -28.23
C PHE A 271 2.90 8.08 -26.74
N GLN A 272 3.92 7.84 -25.93
CA GLN A 272 3.78 7.47 -24.51
C GLN A 272 2.81 6.28 -24.26
N HIS A 273 2.74 5.33 -25.19
CA HIS A 273 2.03 4.06 -25.00
C HIS A 273 2.60 3.25 -23.81
N PRO A 274 1.88 2.23 -23.32
CA PRO A 274 2.38 1.38 -22.22
C PRO A 274 3.76 0.77 -22.50
N ASN A 275 4.66 0.85 -21.51
CA ASN A 275 6.08 0.48 -21.58
C ASN A 275 6.97 1.36 -22.50
N CYS A 276 6.50 2.51 -22.96
CA CYS A 276 7.35 3.53 -23.58
C CYS A 276 8.49 3.97 -22.63
N ARG A 277 9.58 4.50 -23.22
CA ARG A 277 10.74 5.06 -22.50
C ARG A 277 11.00 6.54 -22.78
N HIS A 278 10.34 7.10 -23.79
CA HIS A 278 10.51 8.50 -24.18
C HIS A 278 10.08 9.43 -23.04
N SER A 279 10.97 10.34 -22.66
CA SER A 279 10.66 11.51 -21.86
C SER A 279 10.46 12.73 -22.76
N VAL A 280 10.01 13.83 -22.17
CA VAL A 280 10.04 15.15 -22.80
C VAL A 280 11.02 16.03 -22.02
N ALA A 281 11.62 17.00 -22.71
CA ALA A 281 12.47 18.03 -22.13
C ALA A 281 12.03 19.41 -22.64
N ALA A 282 12.39 20.49 -21.95
CA ALA A 282 12.08 21.85 -22.34
C ALA A 282 12.70 22.21 -23.70
N TYR A 283 11.90 22.78 -24.60
CA TYR A 283 12.39 23.36 -25.82
C TYR A 283 12.48 24.89 -25.67
N LEU A 284 13.70 25.38 -25.45
CA LEU A 284 14.04 26.80 -25.37
C LEU A 284 14.39 27.32 -26.79
N PRO A 285 13.58 28.18 -27.42
CA PRO A 285 13.81 28.65 -28.78
C PRO A 285 15.22 29.25 -28.97
N GLY A 286 15.96 28.72 -29.94
CA GLY A 286 17.34 29.13 -30.26
C GLY A 286 18.44 28.54 -29.37
N VAL A 287 18.11 28.04 -28.18
CA VAL A 287 19.06 27.40 -27.25
C VAL A 287 19.03 25.88 -27.38
N THR A 288 17.84 25.27 -27.31
CA THR A 288 17.69 23.81 -27.39
C THR A 288 17.97 23.34 -28.81
N ARG A 289 19.03 22.54 -28.97
CA ARG A 289 19.34 21.83 -30.21
C ARG A 289 18.60 20.49 -30.20
N ALA A 290 17.99 20.13 -31.34
CA ALA A 290 17.43 18.80 -31.50
C ALA A 290 18.53 17.73 -31.32
N PRO A 291 18.21 16.55 -30.76
CA PRO A 291 19.13 15.42 -30.72
C PRO A 291 19.71 15.16 -32.10
N VAL A 292 21.04 15.20 -32.21
CA VAL A 292 21.72 14.96 -33.47
C VAL A 292 21.71 13.46 -33.71
N GLU A 293 21.04 13.05 -34.81
CA GLU A 293 20.76 11.68 -35.24
C GLU A 293 19.70 10.94 -34.41
N ALA A 294 18.49 10.83 -34.99
CA ALA A 294 17.56 9.76 -34.63
C ALA A 294 18.14 8.45 -35.13
N SER A 295 18.39 7.52 -34.21
CA SER A 295 19.06 6.26 -34.51
C SER A 295 18.03 5.22 -34.91
N GLU A 296 17.70 5.14 -36.20
CA GLU A 296 16.98 3.99 -36.76
C GLU A 296 17.83 2.71 -36.58
N ASP A 297 17.66 2.04 -35.43
CA ASP A 297 18.28 0.76 -35.07
C ASP A 297 17.18 -0.33 -34.86
N PRO A 298 16.60 -0.87 -35.96
CA PRO A 298 15.64 -1.97 -35.87
C PRO A 298 16.25 -3.24 -35.28
N ASP A 299 17.53 -3.50 -35.58
CA ASP A 299 18.25 -4.72 -35.16
C ASP A 299 18.38 -4.78 -33.63
N GLY A 300 18.68 -3.65 -32.98
CA GLY A 300 18.71 -3.53 -31.52
C GLY A 300 17.33 -3.62 -30.85
N TYR A 301 16.25 -3.23 -31.55
CA TYR A 301 14.88 -3.51 -31.08
C TYR A 301 14.58 -5.02 -31.11
N GLU A 302 14.91 -5.72 -32.20
CA GLU A 302 14.75 -7.18 -32.28
C GLU A 302 15.61 -7.93 -31.25
N ALA A 303 16.87 -7.51 -31.09
CA ALA A 303 17.77 -8.03 -30.06
C ALA A 303 17.18 -7.81 -28.65
N THR A 304 16.63 -6.62 -28.38
CA THR A 304 15.89 -6.36 -27.14
C THR A 304 14.69 -7.31 -26.98
N GLN A 305 13.89 -7.57 -28.03
CA GLN A 305 12.76 -8.51 -27.94
C GLN A 305 13.21 -9.96 -27.69
N LYS A 306 14.31 -10.40 -28.31
CA LYS A 306 14.97 -11.70 -28.06
C LYS A 306 15.43 -11.80 -26.60
N GLN A 307 16.00 -10.74 -26.03
CA GLN A 307 16.30 -10.63 -24.60
C GLN A 307 15.04 -10.80 -23.72
N ARG A 308 13.95 -10.08 -24.01
CA ARG A 308 12.68 -10.22 -23.26
C ARG A 308 12.09 -11.62 -23.37
N ALA A 309 12.25 -12.31 -24.50
CA ALA A 309 11.81 -13.70 -24.67
C ALA A 309 12.59 -14.67 -23.76
N ILE A 310 13.90 -14.46 -23.61
CA ILE A 310 14.74 -15.25 -22.70
C ILE A 310 14.37 -14.97 -21.23
N GLU A 311 14.17 -13.71 -20.84
CA GLU A 311 13.72 -13.33 -19.48
C GLU A 311 12.35 -13.96 -19.13
N ARG A 312 11.39 -13.95 -20.06
CA ARG A 312 10.10 -14.67 -19.92
C ARG A 312 10.31 -16.18 -19.75
N GLY A 313 11.24 -16.76 -20.51
CA GLY A 313 11.67 -18.16 -20.36
C GLY A 313 12.23 -18.46 -18.96
N ILE A 314 13.08 -17.59 -18.41
CA ILE A 314 13.64 -17.76 -17.07
C ILE A 314 12.54 -17.72 -15.99
N ARG A 315 11.63 -16.73 -16.06
CA ARG A 315 10.48 -16.61 -15.14
C ARG A 315 9.54 -17.81 -15.24
N LYS A 316 9.24 -18.30 -16.45
CA LYS A 316 8.42 -19.50 -16.68
C LYS A 316 8.89 -20.72 -15.87
N TYR A 317 10.17 -21.08 -15.97
CA TYR A 317 10.70 -22.26 -15.25
C TYR A 317 10.88 -22.01 -13.75
N LYS A 318 11.00 -20.75 -13.32
CA LYS A 318 10.93 -20.39 -11.89
C LYS A 318 9.53 -20.56 -11.32
N ASN A 319 8.48 -20.13 -12.02
CA ASN A 319 7.09 -20.35 -11.61
C ASN A 319 6.76 -21.86 -11.55
N ARG A 320 7.25 -22.67 -12.50
CA ARG A 320 7.17 -24.14 -12.40
C ARG A 320 7.88 -24.72 -11.17
N SER A 321 9.01 -24.16 -10.77
CA SER A 321 9.71 -24.59 -9.55
C SER A 321 8.88 -24.31 -8.28
N ALA A 322 8.19 -23.16 -8.22
CA ALA A 322 7.27 -22.83 -7.14
C ALA A 322 5.97 -23.67 -7.15
N ALA A 323 5.52 -24.07 -8.34
CA ALA A 323 4.34 -24.94 -8.54
C ALA A 323 4.66 -26.45 -8.47
N ALA A 324 5.91 -26.84 -8.22
CA ALA A 324 6.32 -28.24 -8.19
C ALA A 324 5.73 -28.99 -7.00
N THR A 325 5.08 -30.13 -7.26
CA THR A 325 4.51 -31.02 -6.24
C THR A 325 5.49 -32.10 -5.78
N SER A 326 6.67 -32.21 -6.41
CA SER A 326 7.74 -33.13 -5.95
C SER A 326 9.15 -32.50 -5.98
N PRO A 327 10.09 -33.00 -5.14
CA PRO A 327 11.49 -32.58 -5.17
C PRO A 327 12.23 -32.92 -6.48
N GLU A 328 11.83 -33.94 -7.24
CA GLU A 328 12.40 -34.20 -8.58
C GLU A 328 11.97 -33.12 -9.57
N ALA A 329 10.67 -32.82 -9.62
CA ALA A 329 10.11 -31.82 -10.53
C ALA A 329 10.71 -30.44 -10.29
N ARG A 330 10.85 -30.06 -9.01
CA ARG A 330 11.54 -28.82 -8.61
C ARG A 330 12.97 -28.77 -9.13
N ARG A 331 13.77 -29.84 -8.92
CA ARG A 331 15.15 -29.92 -9.42
C ARG A 331 15.22 -29.85 -10.96
N ALA A 332 14.28 -30.46 -11.67
CA ALA A 332 14.19 -30.40 -13.12
C ALA A 332 13.87 -28.98 -13.63
N ALA A 333 12.93 -28.29 -12.98
CA ALA A 333 12.61 -26.88 -13.26
C ALA A 333 13.82 -25.97 -13.01
N GLU A 334 14.50 -26.11 -11.87
CA GLU A 334 15.73 -25.37 -11.56
C GLU A 334 16.87 -25.64 -12.57
N ALA A 335 17.01 -26.87 -13.07
CA ALA A 335 17.96 -27.17 -14.15
C ALA A 335 17.62 -26.43 -15.45
N LYS A 336 16.32 -26.29 -15.78
CA LYS A 336 15.88 -25.47 -16.92
C LYS A 336 16.14 -23.98 -16.71
N VAL A 337 15.95 -23.46 -15.49
CA VAL A 337 16.33 -22.07 -15.15
C VAL A 337 17.81 -21.81 -15.47
N ARG A 338 18.71 -22.71 -15.07
CA ARG A 338 20.16 -22.61 -15.38
C ARG A 338 20.43 -22.62 -16.90
N GLN A 339 19.70 -23.44 -17.67
CA GLN A 339 19.80 -23.47 -19.15
C GLN A 339 19.38 -22.13 -19.78
N TRP A 340 18.27 -21.53 -19.34
CA TRP A 340 17.83 -20.23 -19.86
C TRP A 340 18.73 -19.08 -19.42
N GLN A 341 19.28 -19.12 -18.21
CA GLN A 341 20.31 -18.16 -17.78
C GLN A 341 21.63 -18.30 -18.58
N ALA A 342 21.95 -19.50 -19.09
CA ALA A 342 23.07 -19.67 -20.01
C ALA A 342 22.77 -19.04 -21.38
N LYS A 343 21.56 -19.24 -21.93
CA LYS A 343 21.10 -18.53 -23.14
C LYS A 343 21.13 -17.01 -22.98
N GLN A 344 20.76 -16.49 -21.81
CA GLN A 344 20.82 -15.06 -21.50
C GLN A 344 22.26 -14.53 -21.59
N ARG A 345 23.23 -15.26 -21.01
CA ARG A 345 24.65 -14.89 -21.10
C ARG A 345 25.21 -14.96 -22.52
N ALA A 346 24.81 -15.97 -23.30
CA ALA A 346 25.23 -16.09 -24.70
C ALA A 346 24.69 -14.91 -25.54
N HIS A 347 23.40 -14.61 -25.42
CA HIS A 347 22.77 -13.51 -26.14
C HIS A 347 23.37 -12.14 -25.79
N LEU A 348 23.78 -11.92 -24.53
CA LEU A 348 24.49 -10.69 -24.11
C LEU A 348 25.96 -10.64 -24.55
N ALA A 349 26.55 -11.78 -24.92
CA ALA A 349 27.88 -11.82 -25.54
C ALA A 349 27.81 -11.60 -27.05
N GLU A 350 26.69 -11.98 -27.68
CA GLU A 350 26.35 -11.63 -29.07
C GLU A 350 26.01 -10.13 -29.22
N HIS A 351 25.46 -9.51 -28.17
CA HIS A 351 24.93 -8.13 -28.16
C HIS A 351 25.46 -7.31 -26.97
N PRO A 352 26.68 -6.74 -27.06
CA PRO A 352 27.31 -5.98 -25.97
C PRO A 352 26.56 -4.71 -25.54
N GLU A 353 25.71 -4.17 -26.43
CA GLU A 353 24.84 -3.02 -26.19
C GLU A 353 23.72 -3.30 -25.18
N LEU A 354 23.34 -4.57 -25.00
CA LEU A 354 22.24 -4.96 -24.13
C LEU A 354 22.66 -5.14 -22.67
N ILE A 355 21.99 -4.43 -21.76
CA ILE A 355 22.25 -4.52 -20.32
C ILE A 355 21.44 -5.67 -19.68
N ARG A 356 22.09 -6.50 -18.88
CA ARG A 356 21.45 -7.56 -18.09
C ARG A 356 20.80 -7.01 -16.81
N ARG A 357 19.47 -6.98 -16.80
CA ARG A 357 18.65 -6.62 -15.63
C ARG A 357 18.20 -7.87 -14.87
N ARG A 358 18.89 -8.22 -13.77
CA ARG A 358 18.68 -9.48 -13.03
C ARG A 358 17.31 -9.55 -12.38
N GLU A 359 16.78 -8.42 -11.94
CA GLU A 359 15.45 -8.24 -11.38
C GLU A 359 14.34 -8.71 -12.35
N ARG A 360 14.53 -8.53 -13.66
CA ARG A 360 13.58 -9.00 -14.70
C ARG A 360 13.63 -10.52 -14.95
N GLU A 361 14.67 -11.18 -14.45
CA GLU A 361 14.77 -12.64 -14.42
C GLU A 361 14.16 -13.26 -13.16
N GLN A 362 13.92 -12.47 -12.11
CA GLN A 362 13.41 -13.02 -10.85
C GLN A 362 11.91 -13.33 -10.93
N PRO A 363 11.43 -14.35 -10.19
CA PRO A 363 10.01 -14.53 -9.96
C PRO A 363 9.68 -13.63 -8.75
N GLY A 364 9.73 -12.31 -8.93
CA GLY A 364 9.85 -11.37 -7.81
C GLY A 364 11.23 -11.46 -7.16
N ALA A 365 11.84 -10.31 -6.84
CA ALA A 365 13.06 -10.31 -6.04
C ALA A 365 12.71 -10.73 -4.59
N GLY A 366 12.70 -12.05 -4.36
CA GLY A 366 12.08 -12.63 -3.18
C GLY A 366 12.64 -12.10 -1.87
N ASN A 367 11.72 -11.67 -1.02
CA ASN A 367 11.79 -11.97 0.40
C ASN A 367 10.62 -12.90 0.77
N LEU A 368 10.55 -13.30 2.02
CA LEU A 368 9.32 -13.83 2.64
C LEU A 368 8.22 -12.74 2.61
N PRO A 369 7.03 -12.89 3.24
CA PRO A 369 6.44 -11.68 3.83
C PRO A 369 7.56 -10.95 4.55
N SER A 370 7.82 -9.70 4.15
CA SER A 370 8.66 -8.87 4.99
C SER A 370 7.98 -8.88 6.35
N THR A 371 8.73 -9.30 7.37
CA THR A 371 8.36 -9.08 8.76
C THR A 371 8.59 -7.61 9.13
N ALA A 372 9.04 -6.76 8.19
CA ALA A 372 8.69 -5.35 8.25
C ALA A 372 7.17 -5.27 8.48
N PRO A 373 6.73 -4.58 9.54
CA PRO A 373 5.32 -4.33 9.76
C PRO A 373 4.69 -3.77 8.49
N ARG A 374 3.38 -3.99 8.33
CA ARG A 374 2.53 -3.13 7.50
C ARG A 374 3.02 -1.69 7.74
N PRO A 375 3.53 -0.97 6.72
CA PRO A 375 4.09 0.36 6.91
C PRO A 375 3.08 1.15 7.72
N PRO A 376 3.44 1.63 8.93
CA PRO A 376 2.42 2.11 9.83
C PRO A 376 1.82 3.39 9.24
N GLN A 377 0.68 3.82 9.76
CA GLN A 377 -0.03 4.97 9.19
C GLN A 377 0.86 6.23 9.16
N ASP A 378 1.83 6.32 10.08
CA ASP A 378 2.90 7.32 10.10
C ASP A 378 3.75 7.37 8.81
N ALA A 379 4.10 6.23 8.20
CA ALA A 379 4.85 6.17 6.94
C ALA A 379 4.04 6.70 5.75
N PHE A 380 2.73 6.44 5.70
CA PHE A 380 1.83 7.01 4.70
C PHE A 380 1.75 8.54 4.84
N GLU A 381 1.51 9.05 6.06
CA GLU A 381 1.43 10.50 6.27
C GLU A 381 2.80 11.18 6.04
N ALA A 382 3.93 10.49 6.31
CA ALA A 382 5.27 11.00 5.98
C ALA A 382 5.55 11.03 4.46
N ALA A 383 5.04 10.06 3.69
CA ALA A 383 5.07 10.14 2.23
C ALA A 383 4.17 11.28 1.70
N ARG A 384 3.01 11.48 2.33
CA ARG A 384 2.07 12.55 2.03
C ARG A 384 2.64 13.94 2.31
N VAL A 385 3.44 14.14 3.37
CA VAL A 385 4.16 15.41 3.61
C VAL A 385 5.22 15.66 2.54
N ARG A 386 6.08 14.66 2.25
CA ARG A 386 7.18 14.77 1.26
C ARG A 386 6.71 15.08 -0.17
N SER A 387 5.53 14.59 -0.52
CA SER A 387 4.88 14.83 -1.82
C SER A 387 3.83 15.94 -1.78
N GLY A 388 3.54 16.44 -0.58
CA GLY A 388 2.44 17.34 -0.27
C GLY A 388 2.67 18.76 -0.75
N ASP A 389 1.58 19.43 -1.11
CA ASP A 389 1.54 20.84 -1.50
C ASP A 389 1.35 21.78 -0.31
N GLU A 390 1.26 23.09 -0.55
CA GLU A 390 0.94 24.09 0.47
C GLU A 390 -0.41 23.84 1.16
N ARG A 391 -1.35 23.14 0.51
CA ARG A 391 -2.66 22.80 1.09
C ARG A 391 -2.65 21.50 1.88
N THR A 392 -1.70 20.60 1.62
CA THR A 392 -1.66 19.27 2.25
C THR A 392 -1.54 19.37 3.76
N LEU A 393 -0.68 20.25 4.26
CA LEU A 393 -0.51 20.43 5.70
C LEU A 393 -1.78 21.03 6.34
N PRO A 394 -2.40 22.12 5.80
CA PRO A 394 -3.75 22.57 6.17
C PRO A 394 -4.86 21.52 6.14
N GLU A 395 -4.83 20.57 5.20
CA GLU A 395 -5.84 19.53 5.05
C GLU A 395 -5.55 18.28 5.91
N MET A 396 -4.36 18.17 6.52
CA MET A 396 -4.01 17.14 7.50
C MET A 396 -4.43 17.54 8.92
N THR A 397 -4.99 16.59 9.67
CA THR A 397 -5.24 16.76 11.11
C THR A 397 -3.92 16.79 11.90
N ASP A 398 -3.93 17.39 13.10
CA ASP A 398 -2.73 17.42 13.97
C ASP A 398 -2.23 16.01 14.31
N GLU A 399 -3.15 15.04 14.41
CA GLU A 399 -2.82 13.63 14.63
C GLU A 399 -2.10 12.99 13.43
N GLN A 400 -2.44 13.39 12.20
CA GLN A 400 -1.74 12.97 10.98
C GLN A 400 -0.39 13.66 10.81
N LEU A 401 -0.29 14.95 11.14
CA LEU A 401 0.99 15.69 11.16
C LEU A 401 1.96 15.08 12.20
N GLY A 402 1.45 14.80 13.40
CA GLY A 402 2.20 14.11 14.45
C GLY A 402 2.53 12.64 14.12
N ALA A 403 1.73 11.98 13.28
CA ALA A 403 2.08 10.69 12.70
C ALA A 403 3.21 10.84 11.68
N ALA A 404 3.15 11.79 10.75
CA ALA A 404 4.15 11.99 9.69
C ALA A 404 5.58 12.22 10.20
N ILE A 405 5.75 12.88 11.37
CA ILE A 405 7.08 13.09 11.99
C ILE A 405 7.68 11.77 12.51
N ARG A 406 6.83 10.84 12.97
CA ARG A 406 7.21 9.67 13.77
C ARG A 406 8.17 8.65 13.11
N PRO A 407 8.16 8.41 11.78
CA PRO A 407 9.09 7.45 11.16
C PRO A 407 10.52 7.97 11.00
N GLY A 408 10.76 9.29 11.18
CA GLY A 408 12.08 9.89 10.98
C GLY A 408 12.59 9.89 9.53
N VAL A 409 11.68 9.75 8.55
CA VAL A 409 12.00 9.73 7.10
C VAL A 409 11.81 11.08 6.39
N LEU A 410 11.36 12.10 7.13
CA LEU A 410 11.22 13.47 6.67
C LEU A 410 12.57 14.19 6.70
N ASP A 411 12.86 15.02 5.71
CA ASP A 411 14.05 15.87 5.73
C ASP A 411 13.82 17.15 6.54
N GLN A 412 14.85 17.98 6.70
CA GLN A 412 14.73 19.23 7.48
C GLN A 412 13.71 20.20 6.87
N ARG A 413 13.60 20.26 5.53
CA ARG A 413 12.63 21.12 4.83
C ARG A 413 11.20 20.64 5.07
N ASP A 414 10.96 19.33 5.06
CA ASP A 414 9.66 18.75 5.42
C ASP A 414 9.27 19.09 6.87
N LEU A 415 10.20 18.93 7.81
CA LEU A 415 9.98 19.23 9.23
C LEU A 415 9.74 20.73 9.47
N ASP A 416 10.46 21.60 8.77
CA ASP A 416 10.27 23.05 8.83
C ASP A 416 8.92 23.47 8.23
N ARG A 417 8.44 22.79 7.16
CA ARG A 417 7.08 22.99 6.64
C ARG A 417 6.00 22.58 7.64
N ILE A 418 6.13 21.41 8.29
CA ILE A 418 5.17 20.99 9.33
C ILE A 418 5.17 22.01 10.47
N ARG A 419 6.35 22.51 10.87
CA ARG A 419 6.46 23.54 11.92
C ARG A 419 5.76 24.83 11.52
N GLY A 420 5.99 25.33 10.31
CA GLY A 420 5.34 26.55 9.81
C GLY A 420 3.81 26.42 9.76
N GLU A 421 3.26 25.25 9.41
CA GLU A 421 1.81 25.02 9.51
C GLU A 421 1.31 24.97 10.96
N ALA A 422 2.08 24.38 11.89
CA ALA A 422 1.73 24.38 13.31
C ALA A 422 1.75 25.81 13.89
N GLU A 423 2.80 26.59 13.61
CA GLU A 423 2.91 28.01 13.98
C GLU A 423 1.74 28.82 13.40
N ARG A 424 1.37 28.61 12.14
CA ARG A 424 0.20 29.25 11.50
C ARG A 424 -1.14 28.84 12.13
N ARG A 425 -1.27 27.60 12.64
CA ARG A 425 -2.47 27.15 13.37
C ARG A 425 -2.55 27.78 14.75
N ASP A 426 -1.46 27.79 15.48
CA ASP A 426 -1.38 28.42 16.81
C ASP A 426 -1.63 29.93 16.72
N GLU A 427 -1.08 30.60 15.69
CA GLU A 427 -1.36 32.01 15.39
C GLU A 427 -2.84 32.23 15.02
N GLN A 428 -3.46 31.36 14.22
CA GLN A 428 -4.90 31.48 13.92
C GLN A 428 -5.77 31.28 15.16
N VAL A 429 -5.43 30.32 16.03
CA VAL A 429 -6.14 30.10 17.31
C VAL A 429 -5.96 31.30 18.24
N LEU A 430 -4.78 31.92 18.25
CA LEU A 430 -4.51 33.14 18.99
C LEU A 430 -5.27 34.35 18.43
N LEU A 431 -5.33 34.50 17.09
CA LEU A 431 -6.14 35.50 16.39
C LEU A 431 -7.62 35.35 16.71
N ASP A 432 -8.17 34.14 16.70
CA ASP A 432 -9.57 33.87 17.04
C ASP A 432 -9.87 34.18 18.52
N ARG A 433 -8.88 34.00 19.41
CA ARG A 433 -8.96 34.33 20.85
C ARG A 433 -8.89 35.85 21.09
N ILE A 434 -8.01 36.57 20.39
CA ILE A 434 -7.85 38.03 20.47
C ILE A 434 -8.99 38.76 19.74
N ARG A 435 -9.51 38.18 18.64
CA ARG A 435 -10.57 38.75 17.79
C ARG A 435 -11.80 37.84 17.68
N PRO A 436 -12.53 37.58 18.78
CA PRO A 436 -13.76 36.80 18.71
C PRO A 436 -14.76 37.46 17.76
N ASN A 437 -15.17 36.73 16.71
CA ASN A 437 -16.00 37.23 15.59
C ASN A 437 -15.34 38.35 14.75
N GLY A 438 -14.01 38.39 14.66
CA GLY A 438 -13.26 39.31 13.79
C GLY A 438 -13.08 40.73 14.31
N LYS A 439 -13.48 41.02 15.55
CA LYS A 439 -13.25 42.32 16.22
C LYS A 439 -12.35 42.14 17.43
N LEU A 440 -11.39 43.05 17.61
CA LEU A 440 -10.49 43.04 18.76
C LEU A 440 -11.29 43.06 20.08
N GLY A 441 -11.08 42.04 20.91
CA GLY A 441 -11.73 41.90 22.21
C GLY A 441 -11.34 43.03 23.15
N ASP A 442 -12.25 43.39 24.06
CA ASP A 442 -12.04 44.54 24.95
C ASP A 442 -11.07 44.26 26.11
N ASN A 443 -10.80 42.98 26.43
CA ASN A 443 -9.85 42.60 27.47
C ASN A 443 -8.51 42.12 26.91
N LEU A 444 -7.66 43.07 26.49
CA LEU A 444 -6.29 42.77 26.04
C LEU A 444 -5.36 42.34 27.19
N ALA A 445 -5.75 42.54 28.45
CA ALA A 445 -4.96 42.22 29.64
C ALA A 445 -4.74 40.71 29.91
N GLU A 446 -5.45 39.84 29.17
CA GLU A 446 -5.32 38.39 29.26
C GLU A 446 -4.15 37.82 28.42
N PHE A 447 -3.63 38.60 27.46
CA PHE A 447 -2.62 38.16 26.48
C PHE A 447 -1.24 38.69 26.83
N SER A 448 -0.19 37.92 26.53
CA SER A 448 1.20 38.36 26.72
C SER A 448 1.65 39.38 25.67
N ASP A 449 2.74 40.10 25.94
CA ASP A 449 3.29 41.06 24.97
C ASP A 449 3.81 40.35 23.70
N ASP A 450 4.36 39.13 23.84
CA ASP A 450 4.76 38.28 22.72
C ASP A 450 3.55 37.77 21.91
N GLU A 451 2.45 37.39 22.58
CA GLU A 451 1.20 37.00 21.92
C GLU A 451 0.58 38.17 21.13
N LEU A 452 0.60 39.38 21.68
CA LEU A 452 0.11 40.59 21.02
C LEU A 452 1.02 41.03 19.86
N ALA A 453 2.33 40.86 20.00
CA ALA A 453 3.30 41.15 18.94
C ALA A 453 3.22 40.16 17.77
N ALA A 454 2.96 38.87 18.03
CA ALA A 454 2.80 37.86 16.99
C ALA A 454 1.68 38.22 16.01
N VAL A 455 0.49 38.56 16.53
CA VAL A 455 -0.69 38.87 15.70
C VAL A 455 -0.67 40.25 15.04
N ALA A 456 0.32 41.10 15.35
CA ALA A 456 0.36 42.50 14.92
C ALA A 456 0.25 42.69 13.39
N GLY A 457 0.83 41.77 12.61
CA GLY A 457 0.77 41.80 11.14
C GLY A 457 -0.62 41.55 10.53
N HIS A 458 -1.59 41.10 11.33
CA HIS A 458 -2.95 40.75 10.91
C HIS A 458 -4.02 41.75 11.37
N LEU A 459 -3.61 42.90 11.93
CA LEU A 459 -4.47 43.91 12.50
C LEU A 459 -4.53 45.18 11.63
N GLY A 460 -5.65 45.90 11.71
CA GLY A 460 -5.76 47.24 11.11
C GLY A 460 -5.17 48.30 12.03
N ASP A 461 -4.86 49.47 11.48
CA ASP A 461 -4.21 50.60 12.20
C ASP A 461 -4.90 50.94 13.54
N ASP A 462 -6.23 50.97 13.58
CA ASP A 462 -7.00 51.24 14.80
C ASP A 462 -6.84 50.16 15.89
N ASP A 463 -6.78 48.88 15.49
CA ASP A 463 -6.58 47.76 16.43
C ASP A 463 -5.12 47.72 16.92
N MET A 464 -4.16 48.04 16.04
CA MET A 464 -2.75 48.20 16.40
C MET A 464 -2.54 49.33 17.41
N LEU A 465 -3.20 50.48 17.24
CA LEU A 465 -3.14 51.58 18.21
C LEU A 465 -3.68 51.18 19.59
N ARG A 466 -4.71 50.33 19.67
CA ARG A 466 -5.21 49.78 20.94
C ARG A 466 -4.18 48.86 21.61
N ILE A 467 -3.51 48.00 20.85
CA ILE A 467 -2.44 47.13 21.39
C ILE A 467 -1.23 47.95 21.84
N MET A 468 -0.76 48.90 21.03
CA MET A 468 0.37 49.77 21.40
C MET A 468 0.07 50.59 22.66
N GLY A 469 -1.16 51.08 22.83
CA GLY A 469 -1.58 51.76 24.07
C GLY A 469 -1.63 50.84 25.30
N GLU A 470 -1.99 49.56 25.12
CA GLU A 470 -1.93 48.56 26.19
C GLU A 470 -0.47 48.19 26.56
N MET A 471 0.42 48.08 25.58
CA MET A 471 1.85 47.82 25.82
C MET A 471 2.55 49.00 26.51
N ASP A 472 2.32 50.24 26.05
CA ASP A 472 2.85 51.46 26.69
C ASP A 472 2.37 51.57 28.15
N ARG A 473 1.09 51.26 28.42
CA ARG A 473 0.55 51.16 29.77
C ARG A 473 1.29 50.13 30.62
N ARG A 474 1.61 48.95 30.09
CA ARG A 474 2.39 47.90 30.78
C ARG A 474 3.83 48.32 31.05
N ASP A 475 4.48 49.03 30.14
CA ASP A 475 5.84 49.55 30.34
C ASP A 475 5.90 50.62 31.43
N ILE A 476 4.88 51.50 31.49
CA ILE A 476 4.69 52.46 32.58
C ILE A 476 4.45 51.72 33.91
N ASP A 477 3.60 50.67 33.92
CA ASP A 477 3.35 49.84 35.10
C ASP A 477 4.63 49.14 35.59
N ALA A 478 5.44 48.63 34.66
CA ALA A 478 6.73 47.97 34.91
C ALA A 478 7.81 48.94 35.44
N ALA A 479 7.63 50.26 35.35
CA ALA A 479 8.52 51.25 35.94
C ALA A 479 8.26 51.54 37.43
N MET A 480 7.20 50.98 38.03
CA MET A 480 6.83 51.32 39.41
C MET A 480 7.58 50.53 40.50
N PRO A 481 7.93 51.17 41.63
CA PRO A 481 8.56 50.50 42.77
C PRO A 481 7.69 49.38 43.36
N GLY A 482 8.27 48.19 43.52
CA GLY A 482 7.62 47.00 44.08
C GLY A 482 6.91 46.11 43.08
N ILE A 483 6.75 46.54 41.82
CA ILE A 483 6.23 45.70 40.73
C ILE A 483 7.37 44.92 40.09
N ARG A 484 7.13 43.65 39.79
CA ARG A 484 8.09 42.75 39.13
C ARG A 484 7.88 42.78 37.61
N ARG A 485 8.83 43.39 36.90
CA ARG A 485 8.79 43.55 35.43
C ARG A 485 8.53 42.24 34.69
N ASP A 486 9.07 41.13 35.17
CA ASP A 486 8.99 39.81 34.56
C ASP A 486 7.62 39.12 34.70
N LEU A 487 6.62 39.77 35.33
CA LEU A 487 5.26 39.27 35.49
C LEU A 487 4.20 40.15 34.79
N VAL A 488 4.49 41.43 34.54
CA VAL A 488 3.50 42.40 34.02
C VAL A 488 3.02 42.04 32.61
N GLY A 489 3.91 41.56 31.75
CA GLY A 489 3.63 41.15 30.36
C GLY A 489 3.23 39.68 30.15
N MET A 490 2.98 38.90 31.22
CA MET A 490 2.60 37.48 31.10
C MET A 490 1.07 37.30 30.92
N SER A 491 0.62 36.25 30.23
CA SER A 491 -0.82 35.91 30.19
C SER A 491 -1.29 35.40 31.58
N GLU A 492 -2.60 35.39 31.85
CA GLU A 492 -3.11 34.75 33.08
C GLU A 492 -2.75 33.26 33.15
N ARG A 493 -2.65 32.60 31.98
CA ARG A 493 -2.28 31.19 31.84
C ARG A 493 -0.82 30.95 32.27
N ASP A 494 0.08 31.86 31.89
CA ASP A 494 1.50 31.81 32.23
C ASP A 494 1.75 32.18 33.70
N LEU A 495 1.06 33.20 34.21
CA LEU A 495 1.06 33.54 35.64
C LEU A 495 0.59 32.34 36.48
N ALA A 496 -0.49 31.67 36.07
CA ALA A 496 -0.97 30.47 36.75
C ALA A 496 0.00 29.27 36.62
N ALA A 497 0.69 29.11 35.49
CA ALA A 497 1.72 28.07 35.32
C ALA A 497 2.95 28.34 36.20
N ARG A 498 3.39 29.61 36.24
CA ARG A 498 4.53 30.04 37.05
C ARG A 498 4.24 29.95 38.55
N ALA A 499 3.03 30.29 38.98
CA ALA A 499 2.58 30.10 40.37
C ALA A 499 2.55 28.62 40.82
N ARG A 500 2.32 27.68 39.89
CA ARG A 500 2.42 26.24 40.18
C ARG A 500 3.87 25.77 40.32
N ASN A 501 4.76 26.30 39.49
CA ASN A 501 6.15 25.79 39.35
C ASN A 501 7.18 26.53 40.23
N VAL A 502 6.92 27.78 40.62
CA VAL A 502 7.83 28.63 41.40
C VAL A 502 7.09 29.18 42.61
N GLU A 503 7.31 28.57 43.77
CA GLU A 503 6.57 28.86 45.00
C GLU A 503 6.85 30.28 45.54
N ASP A 504 8.09 30.75 45.43
CA ASP A 504 8.53 32.11 45.81
C ASP A 504 7.91 33.23 44.95
N ASP A 505 7.44 32.91 43.74
CA ASP A 505 6.83 33.89 42.84
C ASP A 505 5.35 34.16 43.19
N ARG A 506 4.70 33.28 43.96
CA ARG A 506 3.25 33.37 44.25
C ARG A 506 2.81 34.70 44.88
N PRO A 507 3.54 35.33 45.82
CA PRO A 507 3.15 36.63 46.38
C PRO A 507 3.19 37.75 45.34
N ALA A 508 4.18 37.74 44.45
CA ALA A 508 4.31 38.74 43.38
C ALA A 508 3.27 38.53 42.27
N ILE A 509 2.96 37.27 41.94
CA ILE A 509 1.87 36.91 41.02
C ILE A 509 0.51 37.29 41.61
N GLY A 510 0.30 37.07 42.91
CA GLY A 510 -0.92 37.50 43.61
C GLY A 510 -1.11 39.02 43.59
N ALA A 511 -0.03 39.79 43.76
CA ALA A 511 -0.05 41.24 43.63
C ALA A 511 -0.40 41.68 42.18
N GLU A 512 0.16 41.01 41.17
CA GLU A 512 -0.13 41.28 39.75
C GLU A 512 -1.59 40.97 39.38
N ILE A 513 -2.15 39.84 39.83
CA ILE A 513 -3.56 39.49 39.60
C ILE A 513 -4.50 40.49 40.29
N HIS A 514 -4.20 40.88 41.53
CA HIS A 514 -4.95 41.92 42.23
C HIS A 514 -4.90 43.26 41.48
N ARG A 515 -3.74 43.61 40.94
CA ARG A 515 -3.52 44.82 40.12
C ARG A 515 -4.37 44.82 38.84
N ARG A 516 -4.38 43.73 38.08
CA ARG A 516 -5.19 43.60 36.84
C ARG A 516 -6.68 43.78 37.11
N ARG A 517 -7.18 43.12 38.15
CA ARG A 517 -8.57 43.25 38.60
C ARG A 517 -8.92 44.69 38.98
N ALA A 518 -8.04 45.36 39.72
CA ALA A 518 -8.21 46.76 40.09
C ALA A 518 -8.31 47.69 38.86
N VAL A 519 -7.43 47.53 37.85
CA VAL A 519 -7.50 48.31 36.60
C VAL A 519 -8.84 48.11 35.89
N ALA A 520 -9.29 46.87 35.71
CA ALA A 520 -10.52 46.56 34.98
C ALA A 520 -11.77 47.14 35.65
N GLU A 521 -11.76 47.26 36.98
CA GLU A 521 -12.86 47.80 37.79
C GLU A 521 -12.87 49.35 37.81
N LEU A 522 -11.69 49.99 37.79
CA LEU A 522 -11.54 51.46 37.72
C LEU A 522 -11.71 52.05 36.32
N PHE A 523 -11.20 51.37 35.31
CA PHE A 523 -11.08 51.88 33.93
C PHE A 523 -11.78 50.95 32.91
N PRO A 524 -13.09 50.66 33.06
CA PRO A 524 -13.82 49.80 32.13
C PRO A 524 -13.77 50.39 30.71
N GLY A 525 -13.19 49.64 29.78
CA GLY A 525 -12.97 50.10 28.39
C GLY A 525 -11.94 51.23 28.26
N GLY A 526 -10.99 51.34 29.20
CA GLY A 526 -9.89 52.31 29.13
C GLY A 526 -10.25 53.75 29.51
N ARG A 527 -11.40 53.97 30.16
CA ARG A 527 -11.82 55.27 30.69
C ARG A 527 -12.27 55.14 32.14
N LEU A 528 -11.99 56.14 32.97
CA LEU A 528 -12.38 56.12 34.38
C LEU A 528 -13.90 55.91 34.49
N ALA A 529 -14.31 54.98 35.36
CA ALA A 529 -15.70 54.65 35.60
C ALA A 529 -16.58 55.91 35.77
N GLY A 530 -17.75 55.89 35.11
CA GLY A 530 -18.67 57.02 35.12
C GLY A 530 -19.24 57.30 36.51
N ASP A 531 -19.48 56.25 37.29
CA ASP A 531 -19.88 56.31 38.69
C ASP A 531 -18.74 55.80 39.58
N LEU A 532 -18.09 56.72 40.29
CA LEU A 532 -17.05 56.40 41.27
C LEU A 532 -17.63 55.99 42.63
N SER A 533 -18.92 56.25 42.89
CA SER A 533 -19.53 56.01 44.20
C SER A 533 -19.73 54.54 44.55
N ALA A 534 -19.74 53.67 43.53
CA ALA A 534 -19.82 52.22 43.69
C ALA A 534 -18.45 51.54 43.94
N LEU A 535 -17.33 52.23 43.68
CA LEU A 535 -15.98 51.68 43.83
C LEU A 535 -15.50 51.79 45.29
N GLY A 536 -14.72 50.80 45.75
CA GLY A 536 -14.14 50.79 47.08
C GLY A 536 -13.02 51.82 47.26
N ASP A 537 -12.82 52.31 48.48
CA ASP A 537 -11.89 53.42 48.75
C ASP A 537 -10.42 53.06 48.53
N ASP A 538 -10.00 51.83 48.88
CA ASP A 538 -8.66 51.33 48.57
C ASP A 538 -8.39 51.33 47.05
N LEU A 539 -9.43 51.01 46.27
CA LEU A 539 -9.38 50.98 44.82
C LEU A 539 -9.32 52.41 44.25
N LEU A 540 -10.11 53.35 44.78
CA LEU A 540 -10.02 54.76 44.41
C LEU A 540 -8.64 55.36 44.73
N VAL A 541 -8.12 55.16 45.94
CA VAL A 541 -6.79 55.62 46.36
C VAL A 541 -5.69 55.04 45.47
N TRP A 542 -5.80 53.76 45.11
CA TRP A 542 -4.91 53.12 44.15
C TRP A 542 -5.01 53.76 42.76
N GLY A 543 -6.23 54.03 42.29
CA GLY A 543 -6.53 54.64 40.99
C GLY A 543 -5.95 56.05 40.76
N VAL A 544 -5.74 56.84 41.82
CA VAL A 544 -5.11 58.19 41.74
C VAL A 544 -3.75 58.14 41.00
N ARG A 545 -3.01 57.04 41.09
CA ARG A 545 -1.69 56.87 40.44
C ARG A 545 -1.75 56.72 38.92
N TYR A 546 -2.91 56.37 38.36
CA TYR A 546 -3.10 55.96 36.96
C TYR A 546 -4.06 56.87 36.19
N ALA A 547 -4.74 57.75 36.90
CA ALA A 547 -5.72 58.66 36.35
C ALA A 547 -5.05 59.85 35.64
N SER A 548 -5.69 60.34 34.56
CA SER A 548 -5.34 61.62 33.96
C SER A 548 -5.43 62.75 35.00
N PRO A 549 -4.79 63.93 34.82
CA PRO A 549 -4.90 65.01 35.81
C PRO A 549 -6.34 65.44 36.13
N GLU A 550 -7.26 65.29 35.16
CA GLU A 550 -8.70 65.55 35.32
C GLU A 550 -9.40 64.40 36.08
N ASP A 551 -9.10 63.15 35.74
CA ASP A 551 -9.63 61.97 36.43
C ASP A 551 -9.08 61.82 37.87
N ALA A 552 -7.82 62.18 38.10
CA ALA A 552 -7.21 62.20 39.43
C ALA A 552 -7.89 63.24 40.32
N ALA A 553 -8.30 64.39 39.76
CA ALA A 553 -9.12 65.37 40.46
C ALA A 553 -10.54 64.84 40.76
N ARG A 554 -11.15 64.06 39.85
CA ARG A 554 -12.45 63.38 40.09
C ARG A 554 -12.35 62.33 41.21
N ILE A 555 -11.29 61.53 41.22
CA ILE A 555 -11.03 60.54 42.28
C ILE A 555 -10.75 61.24 43.62
N ALA A 556 -9.90 62.27 43.65
CA ALA A 556 -9.61 63.03 44.85
C ALA A 556 -10.88 63.68 45.44
N ALA A 557 -11.73 64.28 44.59
CA ALA A 557 -13.01 64.84 45.02
C ALA A 557 -13.97 63.79 45.59
N GLU A 558 -13.95 62.56 45.07
CA GLU A 558 -14.74 61.44 45.61
C GLU A 558 -14.19 60.93 46.95
N ILE A 559 -12.87 60.84 47.11
CA ILE A 559 -12.23 60.44 48.37
C ILE A 559 -12.48 61.51 49.46
N ASP A 560 -12.28 62.79 49.15
CA ASP A 560 -12.54 63.91 50.06
C ASP A 560 -14.03 63.99 50.47
N ARG A 561 -14.95 63.60 49.56
CA ARG A 561 -16.39 63.49 49.84
C ARG A 561 -16.71 62.38 50.84
N ARG A 562 -15.94 61.28 50.82
CA ARG A 562 -16.12 60.12 51.71
C ARG A 562 -15.43 60.27 53.06
N TYR A 563 -14.23 60.84 53.08
CA TYR A 563 -13.37 60.93 54.27
C TYR A 563 -12.93 62.37 54.59
N PRO A 564 -13.82 63.20 55.15
CA PRO A 564 -13.42 64.49 55.72
C PRO A 564 -12.40 64.28 56.86
N SER A 565 -11.19 64.83 56.70
CA SER A 565 -10.01 64.49 57.53
C SER A 565 -10.10 64.93 59.00
N PRO A 566 -9.90 64.01 59.98
CA PRO A 566 -9.71 64.33 61.41
C PRO A 566 -8.22 64.30 61.85
N PRO A 567 -7.87 64.91 63.01
CA PRO A 567 -6.47 65.02 63.48
C PRO A 567 -5.91 63.76 64.17
N THR A 568 -4.58 63.57 64.15
CA THR A 568 -3.86 62.32 64.50
C THR A 568 -3.06 62.34 65.81
N PRO A 569 -2.93 61.17 66.50
CA PRO A 569 -1.68 60.84 67.22
C PRO A 569 -1.26 59.34 67.33
N ALA A 570 0.04 59.10 67.10
CA ALA A 570 1.04 58.16 67.70
C ALA A 570 0.81 56.62 67.97
N PRO A 571 1.88 55.76 67.97
CA PRO A 571 1.77 54.30 67.74
C PRO A 571 2.39 53.32 68.78
N ALA A 572 2.00 52.03 68.68
CA ALA A 572 2.67 50.80 69.16
C ALA A 572 2.13 49.59 68.33
N GLY A 573 2.68 48.37 68.30
CA GLY A 573 3.85 47.72 68.94
C GLY A 573 4.14 46.34 68.27
N ALA A 574 5.01 45.47 68.83
CA ALA A 574 5.42 44.21 68.18
C ALA A 574 5.45 42.96 69.10
N ARG A 575 5.40 41.73 68.53
CA ARG A 575 6.51 40.73 68.60
C ARG A 575 6.26 39.39 67.87
N VAL A 576 7.39 38.76 67.52
CA VAL A 576 7.55 37.41 66.92
C VAL A 576 8.00 36.44 68.03
N ALA A 577 7.35 35.28 68.18
CA ALA A 577 7.71 34.31 69.24
C ALA A 577 7.41 32.81 68.98
N ASP A 578 6.81 32.39 67.85
CA ASP A 578 6.22 31.03 67.70
C ASP A 578 6.83 30.15 66.59
N THR A 579 8.16 30.15 66.42
CA THR A 579 8.85 29.41 65.32
C THR A 579 9.93 28.41 65.75
N LEU A 580 9.80 27.74 66.92
CA LEU A 580 10.74 26.69 67.36
C LEU A 580 10.07 25.51 68.10
N ALA A 581 9.33 24.63 67.38
CA ALA A 581 8.81 23.38 67.95
C ALA A 581 8.65 22.18 66.97
N ALA A 582 9.20 22.23 65.75
CA ALA A 582 9.14 21.13 64.77
C ALA A 582 10.50 20.46 64.54
N ARG A 583 11.26 20.25 65.63
CA ARG A 583 12.59 19.62 65.63
C ARG A 583 12.70 18.44 66.60
N ASN A 584 11.55 17.95 67.07
CA ASN A 584 11.41 16.54 67.39
C ASN A 584 11.14 15.84 66.05
N ALA A 585 12.18 15.23 65.50
CA ALA A 585 12.44 13.82 65.75
C ALA A 585 11.55 13.03 64.78
N LEU A 586 11.95 12.82 63.52
CA LEU A 586 13.30 12.42 63.07
C LEU A 586 13.79 11.08 63.71
N ASP A 587 13.01 10.51 64.64
CA ASP A 587 13.24 9.20 65.26
C ASP A 587 12.52 8.07 64.50
N GLU A 588 11.46 8.40 63.74
CA GLU A 588 10.70 7.42 62.93
C GLU A 588 11.44 7.01 61.64
N ALA A 589 12.60 7.62 61.37
CA ALA A 589 13.45 7.35 60.21
C ALA A 589 14.62 6.38 60.49
N MET A 590 14.70 5.77 61.68
CA MET A 590 15.89 5.06 62.17
C MET A 590 15.61 3.70 62.86
N GLN A 591 15.04 2.71 62.15
CA GLN A 591 15.29 1.29 62.47
C GLN A 591 15.45 0.39 61.21
N PRO A 592 16.33 -0.64 61.23
CA PRO A 592 16.71 -1.41 60.03
C PRO A 592 16.21 -2.88 59.99
N VAL A 593 16.38 -3.48 58.82
CA VAL A 593 15.90 -4.81 58.35
C VAL A 593 16.47 -6.02 59.12
N ARG A 594 15.73 -7.15 59.11
CA ARG A 594 16.30 -8.50 59.25
C ARG A 594 15.89 -9.44 58.12
N LEU A 595 16.76 -10.42 57.88
CA LEU A 595 16.89 -11.27 56.69
C LEU A 595 16.49 -12.71 57.04
N ASP A 596 15.24 -12.94 57.45
CA ASP A 596 14.83 -14.24 58.02
C ASP A 596 13.41 -14.72 57.58
N ASP A 597 12.73 -14.08 56.61
CA ASP A 597 11.43 -14.51 56.07
C ASP A 597 11.57 -15.31 54.75
N PRO A 598 11.32 -16.63 54.72
CA PRO A 598 11.49 -17.47 53.53
C PRO A 598 10.26 -17.44 52.59
N PRO A 599 10.45 -17.34 51.25
CA PRO A 599 9.37 -17.46 50.28
C PRO A 599 8.90 -18.92 50.15
N PRO A 600 7.57 -19.19 50.11
CA PRO A 600 7.04 -20.54 49.94
C PRO A 600 7.23 -21.09 48.53
N ALA A 601 7.33 -22.42 48.43
CA ALA A 601 7.84 -23.12 47.25
C ALA A 601 6.79 -23.52 46.20
N ASP A 602 7.35 -23.78 45.02
CA ASP A 602 6.79 -24.40 43.80
C ASP A 602 5.97 -25.69 44.06
N PRO A 603 4.76 -25.84 43.48
CA PRO A 603 3.93 -27.04 43.60
C PRO A 603 3.76 -27.88 42.31
N ASP A 604 4.75 -27.95 41.41
CA ASP A 604 4.79 -28.94 40.31
C ASP A 604 5.30 -30.33 40.78
N GLU A 605 4.44 -31.11 41.46
CA GLU A 605 4.79 -32.47 41.95
C GLU A 605 3.68 -33.54 41.76
N TRP A 606 3.22 -33.76 40.52
CA TRP A 606 2.37 -34.93 40.20
C TRP A 606 2.72 -35.58 38.85
N GLY A 607 3.27 -36.80 38.88
CA GLY A 607 3.07 -37.77 37.79
C GLY A 607 4.33 -38.40 37.15
N ALA A 608 4.91 -39.41 37.82
CA ALA A 608 5.77 -40.38 37.17
C ALA A 608 5.40 -41.80 37.60
N TYR A 609 5.06 -42.69 36.65
CA TYR A 609 5.43 -44.12 36.61
C TYR A 609 4.79 -44.80 35.39
N GLY A 610 5.62 -45.46 34.58
CA GLY A 610 5.18 -46.18 33.38
C GLY A 610 6.40 -46.57 32.54
N ARG A 611 7.11 -47.62 32.98
CA ARG A 611 8.37 -48.07 32.35
C ARG A 611 8.13 -49.27 31.42
N ASP A 612 9.07 -49.43 30.50
CA ASP A 612 9.42 -50.65 29.75
C ASP A 612 8.42 -51.17 28.69
N LEU A 613 8.80 -50.98 27.42
CA LEU A 613 8.91 -52.09 26.45
C LEU A 613 9.72 -51.62 25.21
N GLU A 614 11.02 -51.87 25.24
CA GLU A 614 11.88 -51.74 24.06
C GLU A 614 11.52 -52.84 23.05
N ARG A 615 11.10 -52.45 21.83
CA ARG A 615 11.01 -53.35 20.68
C ARG A 615 11.37 -52.58 19.42
N GLY A 616 12.47 -52.96 18.78
CA GLY A 616 12.92 -52.35 17.52
C GLY A 616 11.91 -52.56 16.37
N PRO A 617 11.90 -51.70 15.33
CA PRO A 617 10.69 -51.49 14.54
C PRO A 617 10.27 -52.67 13.63
N ASP A 618 11.22 -53.41 13.05
CA ASP A 618 10.95 -54.11 11.78
C ASP A 618 10.97 -55.64 11.83
N GLY A 619 11.40 -56.28 12.93
CA GLY A 619 11.21 -57.72 13.19
C GLY A 619 11.82 -58.73 12.18
N THR A 620 12.58 -58.29 11.18
CA THR A 620 13.12 -59.11 10.06
C THR A 620 14.58 -59.54 10.24
N GLU A 621 15.17 -59.24 11.41
CA GLU A 621 16.61 -59.40 11.70
C GLU A 621 17.12 -60.84 11.54
N HIS A 622 16.25 -61.84 11.65
CA HIS A 622 16.60 -63.26 11.61
C HIS A 622 16.38 -63.94 10.24
N MET A 623 15.85 -63.22 9.24
CA MET A 623 15.50 -63.77 7.93
C MET A 623 16.69 -63.71 6.97
N SER A 624 16.89 -64.75 6.15
CA SER A 624 17.88 -64.76 5.07
C SER A 624 17.46 -63.87 3.89
N ALA A 625 18.39 -63.54 2.98
CA ALA A 625 18.12 -62.66 1.84
C ALA A 625 17.00 -63.19 0.90
N ALA A 626 16.87 -64.51 0.76
CA ALA A 626 15.80 -65.12 -0.03
C ALA A 626 14.43 -65.05 0.68
N GLU A 627 14.43 -65.21 2.01
CA GLU A 627 13.20 -65.09 2.83
C GLU A 627 12.73 -63.65 2.91
N ARG A 628 13.64 -62.67 2.99
CA ARG A 628 13.30 -61.23 2.91
C ARG A 628 12.67 -60.88 1.57
N TRP A 629 13.24 -61.32 0.44
CA TRP A 629 12.67 -61.07 -0.89
C TRP A 629 11.28 -61.69 -1.07
N ALA A 630 11.06 -62.90 -0.54
CA ALA A 630 9.74 -63.55 -0.56
C ALA A 630 8.73 -62.81 0.33
N TYR A 631 9.15 -62.40 1.53
CA TYR A 631 8.34 -61.65 2.50
C TYR A 631 7.99 -60.24 2.00
N GLU A 632 8.92 -59.53 1.37
CA GLU A 632 8.72 -58.25 0.72
C GLU A 632 7.69 -58.37 -0.42
N ARG A 633 7.82 -59.36 -1.32
CA ARG A 633 6.81 -59.61 -2.36
C ARG A 633 5.45 -60.02 -1.80
N GLU A 634 5.41 -60.79 -0.72
CA GLU A 634 4.15 -61.20 -0.10
C GLU A 634 3.49 -60.04 0.63
N ILE A 635 4.27 -59.13 1.23
CA ILE A 635 3.82 -57.84 1.75
C ILE A 635 3.34 -56.91 0.63
N GLU A 636 4.07 -56.73 -0.47
CA GLU A 636 3.62 -55.94 -1.63
C GLU A 636 2.32 -56.49 -2.22
N ALA A 637 2.22 -57.81 -2.39
CA ALA A 637 0.99 -58.44 -2.88
C ALA A 637 -0.15 -58.35 -1.85
N ARG A 638 0.14 -58.35 -0.54
CA ARG A 638 -0.85 -58.15 0.52
C ARG A 638 -1.28 -56.69 0.61
N ALA A 639 -0.36 -55.74 0.44
CA ALA A 639 -0.59 -54.31 0.36
C ALA A 639 -1.44 -53.97 -0.88
N ALA A 640 -1.12 -54.49 -2.06
CA ALA A 640 -1.94 -54.31 -3.27
C ALA A 640 -3.36 -54.88 -3.12
N ARG A 641 -3.53 -55.98 -2.35
CA ARG A 641 -4.84 -56.56 -2.00
C ARG A 641 -5.56 -55.87 -0.83
N SER A 642 -4.90 -54.97 -0.10
CA SER A 642 -5.46 -54.21 1.03
C SER A 642 -5.45 -52.70 0.83
N ALA A 643 -4.90 -52.19 -0.28
CA ALA A 643 -4.83 -50.77 -0.62
C ALA A 643 -6.21 -50.15 -0.90
N TYR A 644 -7.16 -50.95 -1.37
CA TYR A 644 -8.54 -50.54 -1.56
C TYR A 644 -9.49 -51.69 -1.20
N SER A 645 -10.37 -51.47 -0.22
CA SER A 645 -11.47 -52.36 0.10
C SER A 645 -12.49 -52.43 -1.04
N ARG A 646 -13.34 -53.46 -1.02
CA ARG A 646 -14.46 -53.60 -1.98
C ARG A 646 -15.47 -52.43 -1.90
N GLU A 647 -15.48 -51.71 -0.79
CA GLU A 647 -16.33 -50.54 -0.60
C GLU A 647 -15.67 -49.29 -1.21
N GLU A 648 -14.38 -49.06 -0.95
CA GLU A 648 -13.62 -47.98 -1.60
C GLU A 648 -13.58 -48.10 -3.12
N ILE A 649 -13.42 -49.30 -3.68
CA ILE A 649 -13.46 -49.53 -5.14
C ILE A 649 -14.84 -49.16 -5.71
N ARG A 650 -15.94 -49.41 -4.96
CA ARG A 650 -17.29 -49.02 -5.38
C ARG A 650 -17.50 -47.51 -5.29
N THR A 651 -16.99 -46.86 -4.25
CA THR A 651 -17.01 -45.39 -4.12
C THR A 651 -16.24 -44.73 -5.26
N MET A 652 -15.01 -45.19 -5.52
CA MET A 652 -14.19 -44.73 -6.66
C MET A 652 -14.88 -44.96 -8.01
N TYR A 653 -15.62 -46.07 -8.17
CA TYR A 653 -16.40 -46.32 -9.38
C TYR A 653 -17.57 -45.34 -9.52
N GLN A 654 -18.30 -45.07 -8.44
CA GLN A 654 -19.38 -44.06 -8.44
C GLN A 654 -18.85 -42.65 -8.76
N GLU A 655 -17.68 -42.28 -8.22
CA GLU A 655 -16.99 -41.02 -8.55
C GLU A 655 -16.59 -40.94 -10.03
N HIS A 656 -16.01 -42.01 -10.58
CA HIS A 656 -15.65 -42.11 -11.99
C HIS A 656 -16.88 -41.94 -12.90
N ILE A 657 -17.98 -42.62 -12.59
CA ILE A 657 -19.24 -42.51 -13.31
C ILE A 657 -19.85 -41.11 -13.21
N TYR A 658 -19.78 -40.46 -12.05
CA TYR A 658 -20.27 -39.09 -11.87
C TYR A 658 -19.48 -38.06 -12.70
N LEU A 659 -18.15 -38.18 -12.74
CA LEU A 659 -17.29 -37.35 -13.58
C LEU A 659 -17.51 -37.63 -15.08
N GLN A 660 -17.70 -38.89 -15.46
CA GLN A 660 -18.02 -39.28 -16.84
C GLN A 660 -19.38 -38.70 -17.28
N TRP A 661 -20.38 -38.69 -16.39
CA TRP A 661 -21.69 -38.07 -16.62
C TRP A 661 -21.60 -36.55 -16.80
N LEU A 662 -20.87 -35.82 -15.95
CA LEU A 662 -20.68 -34.37 -16.10
C LEU A 662 -19.97 -33.99 -17.42
N ALA A 663 -18.94 -34.75 -17.81
CA ALA A 663 -18.23 -34.53 -19.07
C ALA A 663 -19.10 -34.85 -20.30
N ALA A 664 -19.99 -35.85 -20.19
CA ALA A 664 -20.98 -36.16 -21.21
C ALA A 664 -22.09 -35.10 -21.30
N GLU A 665 -22.52 -34.51 -20.19
CA GLU A 665 -23.53 -33.45 -20.15
C GLU A 665 -23.05 -32.19 -20.90
N ASP A 666 -21.80 -31.77 -20.66
CA ASP A 666 -21.16 -30.66 -21.38
C ASP A 666 -21.00 -30.96 -22.89
N ALA A 667 -20.49 -32.15 -23.23
CA ALA A 667 -20.26 -32.56 -24.61
C ALA A 667 -21.54 -32.73 -25.44
N THR A 668 -22.63 -33.24 -24.83
CA THR A 668 -23.92 -33.48 -25.48
C THR A 668 -24.94 -32.35 -25.28
N ARG A 669 -24.56 -31.28 -24.56
CA ARG A 669 -25.45 -30.18 -24.14
C ARG A 669 -26.72 -30.67 -23.44
N GLY A 670 -26.59 -31.72 -22.64
CA GLY A 670 -27.68 -32.38 -21.91
C GLY A 670 -28.46 -33.45 -22.69
N HIS A 671 -28.31 -33.58 -24.02
CA HIS A 671 -29.06 -34.54 -24.84
C HIS A 671 -28.44 -35.95 -24.83
N MET A 672 -28.54 -36.63 -23.69
CA MET A 672 -27.91 -37.95 -23.46
C MET A 672 -28.80 -39.17 -23.81
N LEU A 673 -30.11 -39.00 -23.93
CA LEU A 673 -31.07 -40.10 -24.14
C LEU A 673 -31.54 -40.22 -25.59
N SER A 674 -31.91 -41.42 -26.01
CA SER A 674 -32.69 -41.62 -27.24
C SER A 674 -34.13 -41.17 -27.03
N ARG A 675 -34.82 -40.74 -28.09
CA ARG A 675 -36.24 -40.30 -28.03
C ARG A 675 -37.19 -41.31 -27.38
N ALA A 676 -36.89 -42.61 -27.48
CA ALA A 676 -37.67 -43.67 -26.85
C ALA A 676 -37.35 -43.85 -25.35
N ALA A 677 -36.12 -43.54 -24.91
CA ALA A 677 -35.72 -43.58 -23.50
C ALA A 677 -36.13 -42.30 -22.75
N GLU A 678 -36.10 -41.15 -23.42
CA GLU A 678 -36.62 -39.86 -22.93
C GLU A 678 -38.14 -39.92 -22.70
N ALA A 679 -38.90 -40.47 -23.66
CA ALA A 679 -40.34 -40.71 -23.51
C ALA A 679 -40.70 -41.77 -22.44
N ALA A 680 -39.71 -42.50 -21.91
CA ALA A 680 -39.86 -43.52 -20.87
C ALA A 680 -39.31 -43.08 -19.50
N ASP A 681 -38.98 -41.78 -19.34
CA ASP A 681 -38.48 -41.16 -18.09
C ASP A 681 -37.26 -41.91 -17.48
N VAL A 682 -36.34 -42.36 -18.35
CA VAL A 682 -35.13 -43.08 -17.92
C VAL A 682 -34.10 -42.08 -17.40
N ASP A 683 -33.66 -42.22 -16.14
CA ASP A 683 -32.55 -41.42 -15.58
C ASP A 683 -31.29 -41.51 -16.49
N PRO A 684 -30.79 -40.39 -17.04
CA PRO A 684 -29.56 -40.37 -17.84
C PRO A 684 -28.35 -40.99 -17.14
N ARG A 685 -28.26 -40.90 -15.81
CA ARG A 685 -27.14 -41.49 -15.04
C ARG A 685 -27.13 -43.01 -15.08
N SER A 686 -28.29 -43.64 -15.29
CA SER A 686 -28.41 -45.09 -15.41
C SER A 686 -27.66 -45.65 -16.62
N LEU A 687 -27.49 -44.86 -17.69
CA LEU A 687 -26.78 -45.27 -18.92
C LEU A 687 -25.31 -45.64 -18.65
N PHE A 688 -24.67 -44.93 -17.73
CA PHE A 688 -23.25 -45.09 -17.41
C PHE A 688 -22.98 -46.34 -16.54
N THR A 689 -24.02 -46.97 -15.98
CA THR A 689 -23.91 -48.17 -15.13
C THR A 689 -24.62 -49.38 -15.74
N GLY A 690 -24.25 -50.60 -15.34
CA GLY A 690 -24.91 -51.84 -15.78
C GLY A 690 -24.48 -52.36 -17.17
N PRO A 691 -25.28 -53.24 -17.82
CA PRO A 691 -24.90 -53.93 -19.05
C PRO A 691 -24.82 -53.02 -20.27
N ALA A 692 -23.78 -53.18 -21.10
CA ALA A 692 -23.54 -52.35 -22.28
C ALA A 692 -24.74 -52.32 -23.25
N HIS A 693 -25.35 -53.47 -23.54
CA HIS A 693 -26.48 -53.55 -24.48
C HIS A 693 -27.71 -52.73 -24.05
N VAL A 694 -27.93 -52.49 -22.75
CA VAL A 694 -29.03 -51.65 -22.25
C VAL A 694 -28.69 -50.17 -22.41
N ALA A 695 -27.43 -49.80 -22.15
CA ALA A 695 -26.95 -48.43 -22.30
C ALA A 695 -26.97 -47.97 -23.76
N TYR A 696 -26.35 -48.74 -24.67
CA TYR A 696 -26.27 -48.42 -26.09
C TYR A 696 -27.64 -48.40 -26.80
N ALA A 697 -28.66 -49.09 -26.28
CA ALA A 697 -30.04 -49.03 -26.80
C ALA A 697 -30.83 -47.80 -26.32
N ARG A 698 -30.36 -47.09 -25.29
CA ARG A 698 -31.06 -45.98 -24.64
C ARG A 698 -30.32 -44.63 -24.75
N ALA A 699 -29.06 -44.65 -25.15
CA ALA A 699 -28.24 -43.45 -25.39
C ALA A 699 -28.62 -42.72 -26.68
N SER A 700 -28.34 -41.42 -26.74
CA SER A 700 -28.38 -40.62 -27.98
C SER A 700 -27.20 -40.95 -28.90
N GLU A 701 -27.31 -40.63 -30.20
CA GLU A 701 -26.20 -40.81 -31.16
C GLU A 701 -24.96 -40.00 -30.77
N ASP A 702 -25.15 -38.80 -30.21
CA ASP A 702 -24.03 -37.96 -29.76
C ASP A 702 -23.35 -38.53 -28.50
N LEU A 703 -24.10 -39.14 -27.57
CA LEU A 703 -23.50 -39.84 -26.43
C LEU A 703 -22.75 -41.11 -26.86
N ILE A 704 -23.30 -41.85 -27.84
CA ILE A 704 -22.65 -43.03 -28.44
C ILE A 704 -21.32 -42.64 -29.10
N ARG A 705 -21.32 -41.56 -29.89
CA ARG A 705 -20.10 -41.01 -30.51
C ARG A 705 -19.08 -40.57 -29.45
N TRP A 706 -19.53 -39.89 -28.41
CA TRP A 706 -18.66 -39.47 -27.30
C TRP A 706 -18.02 -40.64 -26.54
N TRP A 707 -18.76 -41.74 -26.34
CA TRP A 707 -18.21 -42.98 -25.77
C TRP A 707 -17.21 -43.69 -26.70
N ALA A 708 -17.33 -43.54 -28.01
CA ALA A 708 -16.38 -44.11 -28.98
C ALA A 708 -15.10 -43.27 -29.08
N ASP A 709 -15.23 -41.94 -29.21
CA ASP A 709 -14.14 -41.04 -29.59
C ASP A 709 -13.41 -40.40 -28.38
N THR A 710 -14.09 -40.23 -27.24
CA THR A 710 -13.59 -39.38 -26.14
C THR A 710 -13.47 -40.10 -24.79
N SER A 711 -14.48 -40.87 -24.38
CA SER A 711 -14.48 -41.51 -23.05
C SER A 711 -15.18 -42.88 -23.06
N PRO A 712 -14.45 -43.98 -23.25
CA PRO A 712 -15.03 -45.32 -23.23
C PRO A 712 -15.76 -45.63 -21.92
N ARG A 713 -16.93 -46.25 -22.04
CA ARG A 713 -17.77 -46.68 -20.92
C ARG A 713 -17.12 -47.87 -20.19
N VAL A 714 -16.91 -47.76 -18.88
CA VAL A 714 -16.25 -48.79 -18.05
C VAL A 714 -17.24 -49.43 -17.06
N THR A 715 -17.24 -50.76 -16.95
CA THR A 715 -18.01 -51.48 -15.93
C THR A 715 -17.24 -51.58 -14.61
N LEU A 716 -17.96 -51.80 -13.49
CA LEU A 716 -17.33 -51.99 -12.17
C LEU A 716 -16.25 -53.09 -12.17
N ALA A 717 -16.41 -54.14 -12.98
CA ALA A 717 -15.42 -55.21 -13.08
C ALA A 717 -14.12 -54.75 -13.78
N GLU A 718 -14.24 -54.03 -14.89
CA GLU A 718 -13.10 -53.44 -15.63
C GLU A 718 -12.42 -52.35 -14.81
N PHE A 719 -13.19 -51.51 -14.12
CA PHE A 719 -12.69 -50.49 -13.21
C PHE A 719 -11.93 -51.11 -12.01
N THR A 720 -12.43 -52.23 -11.47
CA THR A 720 -11.71 -52.99 -10.42
C THR A 720 -10.36 -53.50 -10.93
N GLU A 721 -10.30 -54.01 -12.16
CA GLU A 721 -9.05 -54.46 -12.80
C GLU A 721 -8.08 -53.29 -13.03
N GLN A 722 -8.58 -52.14 -13.50
CA GLN A 722 -7.79 -50.90 -13.68
C GLN A 722 -7.20 -50.37 -12.37
N VAL A 723 -7.97 -50.38 -11.27
CA VAL A 723 -7.55 -49.83 -9.97
C VAL A 723 -6.63 -50.78 -9.21
N THR A 724 -6.82 -52.10 -9.32
CA THR A 724 -6.06 -53.09 -8.54
C THR A 724 -4.92 -53.75 -9.32
N GLY A 725 -4.91 -53.64 -10.65
CA GLY A 725 -3.96 -54.36 -11.52
C GLY A 725 -4.20 -55.88 -11.61
N VAL A 726 -5.20 -56.41 -10.90
CA VAL A 726 -5.51 -57.85 -10.86
C VAL A 726 -6.56 -58.20 -11.92
N LYS A 727 -6.19 -59.06 -12.86
CA LYS A 727 -7.08 -59.52 -13.94
C LYS A 727 -8.34 -60.20 -13.40
N ASN A 728 -9.49 -59.88 -13.99
CA ASN A 728 -10.79 -60.39 -13.60
C ASN A 728 -11.56 -60.97 -14.80
N ALA A 729 -11.97 -62.24 -14.73
CA ALA A 729 -12.73 -62.90 -15.79
C ALA A 729 -14.07 -62.19 -16.10
N ALA A 730 -14.68 -61.50 -15.13
CA ALA A 730 -15.87 -60.67 -15.36
C ALA A 730 -15.56 -59.41 -16.18
N ALA A 731 -14.37 -58.83 -16.03
CA ALA A 731 -13.92 -57.68 -16.83
C ALA A 731 -13.60 -58.08 -18.28
N GLU A 732 -12.99 -59.24 -18.48
CA GLU A 732 -12.74 -59.81 -19.81
C GLU A 732 -14.05 -60.10 -20.56
N THR A 733 -15.06 -60.62 -19.86
CA THR A 733 -16.40 -60.84 -20.42
C THR A 733 -17.12 -59.52 -20.74
N ALA A 734 -16.95 -58.48 -19.90
CA ALA A 734 -17.51 -57.15 -20.15
C ALA A 734 -16.93 -56.49 -21.42
N ARG A 735 -15.61 -56.53 -21.59
CA ARG A 735 -14.92 -56.01 -22.79
C ARG A 735 -15.43 -56.65 -24.08
N GLN A 736 -15.59 -57.98 -24.09
CA GLN A 736 -16.15 -58.71 -25.24
C GLN A 736 -17.59 -58.27 -25.54
N SER A 737 -18.43 -58.06 -24.52
CA SER A 737 -19.80 -57.58 -24.70
C SER A 737 -19.89 -56.13 -25.16
N ALA A 738 -18.95 -55.26 -24.80
CA ALA A 738 -18.92 -53.87 -25.26
C ALA A 738 -18.49 -53.77 -26.72
N HIS A 739 -17.39 -54.44 -27.08
CA HIS A 739 -16.89 -54.54 -28.45
C HIS A 739 -17.95 -55.14 -29.40
N GLY A 740 -18.68 -56.18 -28.95
CA GLY A 740 -19.78 -56.78 -29.69
C GLY A 740 -21.05 -55.93 -29.87
N GLN A 741 -21.14 -54.75 -29.24
CA GLN A 741 -22.19 -53.75 -29.48
C GLN A 741 -21.68 -52.58 -30.34
N GLN A 742 -20.43 -52.15 -30.13
CA GLN A 742 -19.76 -51.16 -30.99
C GLN A 742 -19.64 -51.62 -32.46
N LEU A 743 -19.59 -52.93 -32.71
CA LEU A 743 -19.63 -53.52 -34.06
C LEU A 743 -21.04 -53.67 -34.67
N LYS A 744 -22.11 -53.27 -33.96
CA LYS A 744 -23.51 -53.40 -34.40
C LYS A 744 -24.21 -52.06 -34.68
N GLN A 745 -23.54 -50.96 -34.35
CA GLN A 745 -23.95 -49.59 -34.64
C GLN A 745 -23.07 -49.03 -35.76
#